data_AF-A0A3E0Q5J3-F1
#
_entry.id   AF-A0A3E0Q5J3-F1
#
_cell.length_a   1.000
_cell.length_b   1.000
_cell.length_c   1.000
_cell.angle_alpha   90.00
_cell.angle_beta   90.00
_cell.angle_gamma   90.00
#
_symmetry.space_group_name_H-M   'P 1'
#
loop_
_entity.id
_entity.type
_entity.pdbx_description
1 polymer ?
#
loop_
_entity_poly.entity_id
_entity_poly.type
_entity_poly.pdbx_seq_one_letter_code
_entity_poly.pdbx_strand_id
1 'polypeptide(L)'
;MKQATSALAVWLILANASQATGIAGETETADALFAAGKWEQAREAYEDVLPTLEGNDAAKVLRNIGYTWQRQDQHENAVSCFRQVLELDNIDPEHVSGALLRLGYSLRLLGEGEQAIQTLESAIDFEGAPVTHRAEALLYAAWEHNTRGEVDAALSKFERVGELEGVHANYIATAKLSIGRIHQDRKQYEQAVAVYREIADLNPVAAVNRSRARVYILECEALLAGDVPFHIKPYVTGVSADSALLLWVSQGEIPPGLVTVKPAAQQADSTKTESVALEATPEVFPLSDTICHLHQAVLTGLAPGTSYTYEVDCENQQLQGTFKTAPGAGEPFSFSLIGDTQSYHSGLQPLLDAMAADKTDFVLHVGDITDRGNLWGEWKGSFFDPGWGYLQDRVLWPVYGNHDGGPYFPALFDLRDHYWYSFDWGDAHFVILDSYGAGSGGRGREQQLAWLAEDLANNDKPWTFIALHVPMMATRKSLKWFGDEDFLPLLEQHEVDIVFSGHHPHYRRYRPVGAPGKKPILHITSGGGGGPVGGSMPSPLLTEGIDVNHYCRIDVDQSRLTLTARSINGAEIDRFELSQEDSGHLAQEAVLTDEAKAVISLYEELLTDRTFELRLTCASRPEPEKPVELILDLSRLPRGPLDPQDFTADDILLIESSEESPWLIAPQSFHLRSGTFRIKATAPESLSISNDSVTPVAKVRLRLKKGGRKFEPVDAITRLRLSESDE
;
A
#
# COMPACT_ATOMS: atom_id res chain seq x y z
N MET A 1 10.04 -3.61 -1.36
CA MET A 1 11.54 -3.63 -1.31
C MET A 1 12.22 -4.39 -2.46
N LYS A 2 11.57 -5.31 -3.20
CA LYS A 2 12.23 -6.02 -4.34
C LYS A 2 12.10 -5.35 -5.72
N GLN A 3 11.20 -4.37 -5.91
CA GLN A 3 11.00 -3.70 -7.20
C GLN A 3 11.90 -2.47 -7.42
N ALA A 4 12.19 -1.68 -6.38
CA ALA A 4 13.00 -0.47 -6.48
C ALA A 4 14.49 -0.72 -6.80
N THR A 5 15.03 -1.88 -6.39
CA THR A 5 16.39 -2.32 -6.72
C THR A 5 16.56 -2.75 -8.18
N SER A 6 15.47 -2.91 -8.95
CA SER A 6 15.54 -3.37 -10.34
C SER A 6 15.88 -2.26 -11.33
N ALA A 7 15.30 -1.06 -11.24
CA ALA A 7 15.46 -0.03 -12.26
C ALA A 7 16.88 0.55 -12.35
N LEU A 8 17.54 0.78 -11.20
CA LEU A 8 18.91 1.31 -11.14
C LEU A 8 19.94 0.27 -11.57
N ALA A 9 19.74 -1.01 -11.17
CA ALA A 9 20.56 -2.12 -11.64
C ALA A 9 20.39 -2.34 -13.13
N VAL A 10 19.15 -2.28 -13.64
CA VAL A 10 18.85 -2.39 -15.08
C VAL A 10 19.48 -1.23 -15.86
N TRP A 11 19.43 0.01 -15.37
CA TRP A 11 20.04 1.14 -16.07
C TRP A 11 21.57 1.06 -16.09
N LEU A 12 22.20 0.63 -14.99
CA LEU A 12 23.64 0.37 -14.92
C LEU A 12 24.08 -0.81 -15.82
N ILE A 13 23.26 -1.86 -15.91
CA ILE A 13 23.51 -3.01 -16.79
C ILE A 13 23.32 -2.58 -18.25
N LEU A 14 22.26 -1.85 -18.61
CA LEU A 14 22.03 -1.35 -19.97
C LEU A 14 23.14 -0.37 -20.40
N ALA A 15 23.60 0.50 -19.51
CA ALA A 15 24.69 1.44 -19.78
C ALA A 15 26.05 0.71 -19.96
N ASN A 16 26.35 -0.31 -19.16
CA ASN A 16 27.57 -1.12 -19.32
C ASN A 16 27.50 -2.06 -20.53
N ALA A 17 26.33 -2.66 -20.80
CA ALA A 17 26.11 -3.55 -21.93
C ALA A 17 26.19 -2.79 -23.27
N SER A 18 25.80 -1.50 -23.31
CA SER A 18 26.03 -0.62 -24.47
C SER A 18 27.51 -0.34 -24.77
N GLN A 19 28.42 -0.64 -23.82
CA GLN A 19 29.88 -0.52 -23.99
C GLN A 19 30.57 -1.87 -24.26
N ALA A 20 29.90 -3.00 -24.00
CA ALA A 20 30.40 -4.32 -24.32
C ALA A 20 30.15 -4.61 -25.82
N THR A 21 31.20 -4.97 -26.56
CA THR A 21 31.09 -5.31 -27.99
C THR A 21 31.06 -6.83 -28.17
N GLY A 22 30.09 -7.34 -28.93
CA GLY A 22 29.91 -8.77 -29.23
C GLY A 22 28.80 -9.46 -28.42
N ILE A 23 28.64 -10.76 -28.64
CA ILE A 23 27.52 -11.62 -28.17
C ILE A 23 27.27 -11.52 -26.64
N ALA A 24 28.31 -11.34 -25.84
CA ALA A 24 28.19 -11.20 -24.38
C ALA A 24 27.46 -9.90 -23.97
N GLY A 25 27.73 -8.78 -24.65
CA GLY A 25 27.07 -7.49 -24.38
C GLY A 25 25.61 -7.46 -24.82
N GLU A 26 25.29 -8.15 -25.91
CA GLU A 26 23.91 -8.26 -26.41
C GLU A 26 23.05 -9.12 -25.46
N THR A 27 23.62 -10.21 -24.92
CA THR A 27 22.93 -11.06 -23.92
C THR A 27 22.71 -10.32 -22.59
N GLU A 28 23.68 -9.53 -22.12
CA GLU A 28 23.52 -8.70 -20.92
C GLU A 28 22.43 -7.63 -21.08
N THR A 29 22.31 -7.05 -22.28
CA THR A 29 21.24 -6.10 -22.60
C THR A 29 19.87 -6.76 -22.50
N ALA A 30 19.72 -7.96 -23.05
CA ALA A 30 18.47 -8.72 -22.99
C ALA A 30 18.11 -9.13 -21.54
N ASP A 31 19.08 -9.59 -20.75
CA ASP A 31 18.92 -9.89 -19.32
C ASP A 31 18.46 -8.66 -18.51
N ALA A 32 18.95 -7.47 -18.85
CA ALA A 32 18.53 -6.23 -18.21
C ALA A 32 17.08 -5.84 -18.56
N LEU A 33 16.72 -5.94 -19.84
CA LEU A 33 15.33 -5.70 -20.28
C LEU A 33 14.36 -6.67 -19.60
N PHE A 34 14.76 -7.93 -19.48
CA PHE A 34 14.01 -8.98 -18.78
C PHE A 34 13.83 -8.62 -17.29
N ALA A 35 14.90 -8.23 -16.60
CA ALA A 35 14.84 -7.83 -15.19
C ALA A 35 13.98 -6.58 -14.95
N ALA A 36 13.84 -5.69 -15.94
CA ALA A 36 12.94 -4.54 -15.90
C ALA A 36 11.47 -4.85 -16.24
N GLY A 37 11.15 -6.10 -16.61
CA GLY A 37 9.80 -6.48 -17.01
C GLY A 37 9.38 -5.94 -18.37
N LYS A 38 10.32 -5.53 -19.22
CA LYS A 38 10.07 -5.15 -20.61
C LYS A 38 10.05 -6.38 -21.51
N TRP A 39 9.04 -7.24 -21.31
CA TRP A 39 9.02 -8.62 -21.83
C TRP A 39 9.18 -8.72 -23.34
N GLU A 40 8.52 -7.85 -24.10
CA GLU A 40 8.59 -7.86 -25.58
C GLU A 40 9.97 -7.45 -26.09
N GLN A 41 10.53 -6.35 -25.56
CA GLN A 41 11.86 -5.88 -25.93
C GLN A 41 12.96 -6.87 -25.51
N ALA A 42 12.80 -7.48 -24.33
CA ALA A 42 13.71 -8.53 -23.87
C ALA A 42 13.67 -9.74 -24.79
N ARG A 43 12.48 -10.17 -25.22
CA ARG A 43 12.30 -11.28 -26.14
C ARG A 43 12.97 -11.01 -27.49
N GLU A 44 12.70 -9.85 -28.10
CA GLU A 44 13.31 -9.48 -29.39
C GLU A 44 14.84 -9.52 -29.29
N ALA A 45 15.40 -8.94 -28.22
CA ALA A 45 16.85 -8.96 -27.99
C ALA A 45 17.41 -10.38 -27.77
N TYR A 46 16.68 -11.27 -27.11
CA TYR A 46 17.08 -12.67 -26.95
C TYR A 46 16.99 -13.47 -28.26
N GLU A 47 15.96 -13.23 -29.07
CA GLU A 47 15.76 -13.90 -30.36
C GLU A 47 16.86 -13.53 -31.37
N ASP A 48 17.36 -12.29 -31.32
CA ASP A 48 18.47 -11.81 -32.17
C ASP A 48 19.79 -12.53 -31.87
N VAL A 49 20.10 -12.80 -30.59
CA VAL A 49 21.37 -13.44 -30.19
C VAL A 49 21.33 -14.96 -30.25
N LEU A 50 20.14 -15.56 -30.08
CA LEU A 50 19.96 -17.01 -29.96
C LEU A 50 20.65 -17.85 -31.07
N PRO A 51 20.61 -17.47 -32.36
CA PRO A 51 21.26 -18.25 -33.43
C PRO A 51 22.78 -18.39 -33.29
N THR A 52 23.41 -17.60 -32.41
CA THR A 52 24.86 -17.59 -32.18
C THR A 52 25.28 -18.36 -30.92
N LEU A 53 24.31 -18.88 -30.16
CA LEU A 53 24.53 -19.53 -28.87
C LEU A 53 24.38 -21.05 -28.99
N GLU A 54 25.11 -21.79 -28.16
CA GLU A 54 25.00 -23.25 -28.03
C GLU A 54 25.04 -23.66 -26.55
N GLY A 55 24.68 -24.92 -26.25
CA GLY A 55 24.77 -25.49 -24.91
C GLY A 55 24.04 -24.66 -23.84
N ASN A 56 24.70 -24.42 -22.70
CA ASN A 56 24.10 -23.76 -21.54
C ASN A 56 23.62 -22.34 -21.82
N ASP A 57 24.32 -21.59 -22.66
CA ASP A 57 23.96 -20.21 -22.99
C ASP A 57 22.69 -20.16 -23.84
N ALA A 58 22.58 -21.04 -24.84
CA ALA A 58 21.35 -21.20 -25.61
C ALA A 58 20.19 -21.68 -24.73
N ALA A 59 20.43 -22.63 -23.83
CA ALA A 59 19.43 -23.14 -22.90
C ALA A 59 18.90 -22.05 -21.95
N LYS A 60 19.79 -21.19 -21.42
CA LYS A 60 19.41 -20.03 -20.60
C LYS A 60 18.52 -19.07 -21.38
N VAL A 61 18.95 -18.68 -22.59
CA VAL A 61 18.22 -17.72 -23.43
C VAL A 61 16.85 -18.25 -23.86
N LEU A 62 16.77 -19.49 -24.35
CA LEU A 62 15.50 -20.13 -24.70
C LEU A 62 14.53 -20.20 -23.52
N ARG A 63 15.03 -20.53 -22.32
CA ARG A 63 14.20 -20.54 -21.10
C ARG A 63 13.68 -19.15 -20.75
N ASN A 64 14.50 -18.10 -20.93
CA ASN A 64 14.08 -16.73 -20.68
C ASN A 64 13.04 -16.26 -21.71
N ILE A 65 13.21 -16.56 -23.00
CA ILE A 65 12.20 -16.34 -24.04
C ILE A 65 10.89 -17.03 -23.65
N GLY A 66 10.94 -18.32 -23.30
CA GLY A 66 9.76 -19.07 -22.84
C GLY A 66 9.08 -18.42 -21.63
N TYR A 67 9.86 -17.89 -20.68
CA TYR A 67 9.31 -17.17 -19.53
C TYR A 67 8.64 -15.84 -19.93
N THR A 68 9.20 -15.08 -20.88
CA THR A 68 8.55 -13.85 -21.37
C THR A 68 7.17 -14.14 -21.97
N TRP A 69 7.04 -15.24 -22.72
CA TRP A 69 5.74 -15.70 -23.23
C TRP A 69 4.76 -16.08 -22.13
N GLN A 70 5.21 -16.79 -21.08
CA GLN A 70 4.37 -17.08 -19.92
C GLN A 70 3.86 -15.81 -19.21
N ARG A 71 4.68 -14.77 -19.12
CA ARG A 71 4.29 -13.48 -18.53
C ARG A 71 3.24 -12.72 -19.36
N GLN A 72 3.08 -13.09 -20.62
CA GLN A 72 2.08 -12.55 -21.56
C GLN A 72 0.90 -13.50 -21.78
N ASP A 73 0.77 -14.56 -20.96
CA ASP A 73 -0.31 -15.57 -21.06
C ASP A 73 -0.33 -16.32 -22.42
N GLN A 74 0.82 -16.36 -23.12
CA GLN A 74 0.99 -17.04 -24.40
C GLN A 74 1.65 -18.41 -24.17
N HIS A 75 0.90 -19.35 -23.62
CA HIS A 75 1.45 -20.62 -23.13
C HIS A 75 1.92 -21.57 -24.24
N GLU A 76 1.29 -21.54 -25.42
CA GLU A 76 1.69 -22.35 -26.58
C GLU A 76 3.09 -21.99 -27.08
N ASN A 77 3.39 -20.69 -27.16
CA ASN A 77 4.71 -20.20 -27.57
C ASN A 77 5.77 -20.59 -26.54
N ALA A 78 5.44 -20.46 -25.25
CA ALA A 78 6.33 -20.85 -24.16
C ALA A 78 6.70 -22.34 -24.21
N VAL A 79 5.71 -23.21 -24.48
CA VAL A 79 5.93 -24.66 -24.63
C VAL A 79 6.95 -24.96 -25.73
N SER A 80 6.90 -24.27 -26.87
CA SER A 80 7.86 -24.46 -27.95
C SER A 80 9.29 -24.14 -27.50
N CYS A 81 9.49 -23.02 -26.80
CA CYS A 81 10.81 -22.63 -26.31
C CYS A 81 11.38 -23.65 -25.31
N PHE A 82 10.57 -24.13 -24.36
CA PHE A 82 11.06 -25.09 -23.38
C PHE A 82 11.35 -26.46 -24.00
N ARG A 83 10.60 -26.90 -25.01
CA ARG A 83 10.92 -28.12 -25.76
C ARG A 83 12.25 -28.00 -26.50
N GLN A 84 12.55 -26.85 -27.10
CA GLN A 84 13.85 -26.61 -27.74
C GLN A 84 15.02 -26.72 -26.74
N VAL A 85 14.85 -26.29 -25.49
CA VAL A 85 15.89 -26.50 -24.46
C VAL A 85 16.18 -27.99 -24.25
N LEU A 86 15.16 -28.84 -24.28
CA LEU A 86 15.28 -30.29 -24.08
C LEU A 86 15.90 -31.02 -25.28
N GLU A 87 16.02 -30.34 -26.43
CA GLU A 87 16.67 -30.85 -27.64
C GLU A 87 18.17 -30.50 -27.69
N LEU A 88 18.66 -29.64 -26.77
CA LEU A 88 20.07 -29.27 -26.69
C LEU A 88 20.91 -30.36 -26.02
N ASP A 89 22.09 -30.62 -26.60
CA ASP A 89 23.07 -31.55 -26.05
C ASP A 89 24.01 -30.87 -25.03
N ASN A 90 24.51 -31.65 -24.06
CA ASN A 90 25.53 -31.24 -23.09
C ASN A 90 25.17 -30.00 -22.26
N ILE A 91 23.92 -29.90 -21.79
CA ILE A 91 23.46 -28.83 -20.92
C ILE A 91 23.36 -29.25 -19.46
N ASP A 92 23.63 -28.32 -18.54
CA ASP A 92 23.67 -28.56 -17.11
C ASP A 92 22.28 -28.98 -16.59
N PRO A 93 22.21 -29.85 -15.57
CA PRO A 93 20.95 -30.29 -14.96
C PRO A 93 19.99 -29.19 -14.54
N GLU A 94 20.50 -28.02 -14.15
CA GLU A 94 19.70 -26.85 -13.79
C GLU A 94 18.85 -26.36 -14.98
N HIS A 95 19.41 -26.33 -16.19
CA HIS A 95 18.71 -25.86 -17.38
C HIS A 95 17.63 -26.86 -17.81
N VAL A 96 17.94 -28.16 -17.80
CA VAL A 96 17.00 -29.23 -18.14
C VAL A 96 15.82 -29.26 -17.16
N SER A 97 16.11 -29.36 -15.85
CA SER A 97 15.07 -29.39 -14.82
C SER A 97 14.24 -28.10 -14.79
N GLY A 98 14.86 -26.94 -15.03
CA GLY A 98 14.14 -25.67 -15.14
C GLY A 98 13.21 -25.60 -16.37
N ALA A 99 13.63 -26.15 -17.51
CA ALA A 99 12.79 -26.24 -18.70
C ALA A 99 11.62 -27.21 -18.51
N LEU A 100 11.86 -28.40 -17.93
CA LEU A 100 10.80 -29.36 -17.59
C LEU A 100 9.76 -28.75 -16.63
N LEU A 101 10.22 -28.08 -15.56
CA LEU A 101 9.34 -27.39 -14.62
C LEU A 101 8.43 -26.37 -15.31
N ARG A 102 9.02 -25.49 -16.15
CA ARG A 102 8.26 -24.41 -16.81
C ARG A 102 7.37 -24.95 -17.94
N LEU A 103 7.80 -26.00 -18.64
CA LEU A 103 6.99 -26.73 -19.61
C LEU A 103 5.75 -27.32 -18.93
N GLY A 104 5.94 -28.06 -17.83
CA GLY A 104 4.85 -28.63 -17.05
C GLY A 104 3.86 -27.57 -16.54
N TYR A 105 4.35 -26.42 -16.08
CA TYR A 105 3.51 -25.29 -15.71
C TYR A 105 2.65 -24.76 -16.87
N SER A 106 3.23 -24.56 -18.07
CA SER A 106 2.46 -24.09 -19.23
C SER A 106 1.43 -25.12 -19.70
N LEU A 107 1.80 -26.41 -19.74
CA LEU A 107 0.86 -27.49 -20.11
C LEU A 107 -0.34 -27.54 -19.18
N ARG A 108 -0.13 -27.31 -17.87
CA ARG A 108 -1.22 -27.21 -16.88
C ARG A 108 -2.22 -26.11 -17.23
N LEU A 109 -1.72 -24.93 -17.63
CA LEU A 109 -2.56 -23.79 -17.98
C LEU A 109 -3.28 -23.94 -19.33
N LEU A 110 -2.72 -24.74 -20.23
CA LEU A 110 -3.37 -25.15 -21.48
C LEU A 110 -4.43 -26.25 -21.28
N GLY A 111 -4.59 -26.76 -20.05
CA GLY A 111 -5.52 -27.86 -19.75
C GLY A 111 -4.99 -29.25 -20.10
N GLU A 112 -3.70 -29.39 -20.43
CA GLU A 112 -3.05 -30.66 -20.76
C GLU A 112 -2.54 -31.40 -19.51
N GLY A 113 -3.45 -31.64 -18.55
CA GLY A 113 -3.12 -32.09 -17.18
C GLY A 113 -2.25 -33.33 -17.07
N GLU A 114 -2.52 -34.39 -17.84
CA GLU A 114 -1.73 -35.63 -17.76
C GLU A 114 -0.29 -35.44 -18.26
N GLN A 115 -0.11 -34.70 -19.35
CA GLN A 115 1.22 -34.38 -19.86
C GLN A 115 1.95 -33.44 -18.90
N ALA A 116 1.24 -32.50 -18.29
CA ALA A 116 1.79 -31.60 -17.27
C ALA A 116 2.35 -32.41 -16.09
N ILE A 117 1.57 -33.35 -15.52
CA ILE A 117 2.02 -34.20 -14.42
C ILE A 117 3.25 -35.02 -14.84
N GLN A 118 3.23 -35.69 -15.99
CA GLN A 118 4.38 -36.50 -16.46
C GLN A 118 5.65 -35.65 -16.61
N THR A 119 5.52 -34.44 -17.15
CA THR A 119 6.64 -33.50 -17.31
C THR A 119 7.16 -33.00 -15.96
N LEU A 120 6.27 -32.71 -15.02
CA LEU A 120 6.63 -32.25 -13.67
C LEU A 120 7.31 -33.38 -12.87
N GLU A 121 6.83 -34.62 -12.94
CA GLU A 121 7.50 -35.78 -12.33
C GLU A 121 8.90 -35.97 -12.91
N SER A 122 9.06 -35.78 -14.22
CA SER A 122 10.39 -35.79 -14.86
C SER A 122 11.30 -34.71 -14.30
N ALA A 123 10.78 -33.52 -13.96
CA ALA A 123 11.55 -32.45 -13.32
C ALA A 123 11.92 -32.78 -11.85
N ILE A 124 11.01 -33.44 -11.11
CA ILE A 124 11.19 -33.85 -9.71
C ILE A 124 12.30 -34.89 -9.60
N ASP A 125 12.27 -35.90 -10.48
CA ASP A 125 13.17 -37.05 -10.43
C ASP A 125 14.50 -36.79 -11.17
N PHE A 126 14.65 -35.65 -11.85
CA PHE A 126 15.86 -35.35 -12.61
C PHE A 126 17.09 -35.27 -11.70
N GLU A 127 18.13 -36.05 -12.04
CA GLU A 127 19.38 -36.11 -11.29
C GLU A 127 20.12 -34.77 -11.39
N GLY A 128 20.53 -34.22 -10.25
CA GLY A 128 21.17 -32.90 -10.18
C GLY A 128 20.22 -31.70 -10.26
N ALA A 129 18.89 -31.91 -10.30
CA ALA A 129 17.94 -30.80 -10.24
C ALA A 129 18.07 -30.01 -8.92
N PRO A 130 18.10 -28.66 -8.97
CA PRO A 130 18.03 -27.82 -7.79
C PRO A 130 16.81 -28.12 -6.92
N VAL A 131 16.96 -28.03 -5.60
CA VAL A 131 15.86 -28.26 -4.65
C VAL A 131 14.67 -27.34 -4.90
N THR A 132 14.92 -26.11 -5.37
CA THR A 132 13.88 -25.15 -5.75
C THR A 132 13.04 -25.64 -6.91
N HIS A 133 13.65 -26.23 -7.94
CA HIS A 133 12.92 -26.80 -9.08
C HIS A 133 12.07 -27.99 -8.65
N ARG A 134 12.62 -28.88 -7.81
CA ARG A 134 11.89 -30.04 -7.27
C ARG A 134 10.69 -29.60 -6.42
N ALA A 135 10.88 -28.63 -5.53
CA ALA A 135 9.82 -28.10 -4.69
C ALA A 135 8.71 -27.43 -5.51
N GLU A 136 9.04 -26.59 -6.49
CA GLU A 136 8.07 -25.92 -7.35
C GLU A 136 7.32 -26.94 -8.23
N ALA A 137 8.01 -27.96 -8.75
CA ALA A 137 7.40 -29.02 -9.56
C ALA A 137 6.44 -29.89 -8.73
N LEU A 138 6.79 -30.24 -7.49
CA LEU A 138 5.91 -30.94 -6.56
C LEU A 138 4.63 -30.14 -6.30
N LEU A 139 4.73 -28.82 -6.08
CA LEU A 139 3.55 -27.96 -5.87
C LEU A 139 2.63 -27.95 -7.10
N TYR A 140 3.18 -27.74 -8.31
CA TYR A 140 2.36 -27.72 -9.52
C TYR A 140 1.71 -29.07 -9.81
N ALA A 141 2.44 -30.18 -9.61
CA ALA A 141 1.90 -31.51 -9.80
C ALA A 141 0.79 -31.80 -8.78
N ALA A 142 1.00 -31.41 -7.51
CA ALA A 142 0.01 -31.57 -6.46
C ALA A 142 -1.28 -30.78 -6.74
N TRP A 143 -1.17 -29.51 -7.17
CA TRP A 143 -2.35 -28.73 -7.55
C TRP A 143 -3.09 -29.34 -8.75
N GLU A 144 -2.38 -29.86 -9.74
CA GLU A 144 -3.02 -30.52 -10.89
C GLU A 144 -3.75 -31.81 -10.48
N HIS A 145 -3.13 -32.65 -9.65
CA HIS A 145 -3.82 -33.81 -9.06
C HIS A 145 -5.08 -33.40 -8.29
N ASN A 146 -5.01 -32.32 -7.50
CA ASN A 146 -6.16 -31.82 -6.75
C ASN A 146 -7.29 -31.32 -7.67
N THR A 147 -6.96 -30.57 -8.73
CA THR A 147 -7.93 -30.12 -9.75
C THR A 147 -8.65 -31.30 -10.42
N ARG A 148 -7.97 -32.43 -10.56
CA ARG A 148 -8.53 -33.68 -11.12
C ARG A 148 -9.28 -34.54 -10.09
N GLY A 149 -9.34 -34.13 -8.83
CA GLY A 149 -9.97 -34.88 -7.73
C GLY A 149 -9.12 -36.05 -7.20
N GLU A 150 -7.86 -36.15 -7.58
CA GLU A 150 -6.90 -37.19 -7.16
C GLU A 150 -6.26 -36.80 -5.82
N VAL A 151 -7.09 -36.65 -4.78
CA VAL A 151 -6.73 -36.00 -3.50
C VAL A 151 -5.55 -36.66 -2.79
N ASP A 152 -5.49 -38.00 -2.72
CA ASP A 152 -4.40 -38.70 -2.03
C ASP A 152 -3.04 -38.48 -2.72
N ALA A 153 -3.04 -38.42 -4.06
CA ALA A 153 -1.85 -38.12 -4.84
C ALA A 153 -1.41 -36.66 -4.65
N ALA A 154 -2.37 -35.72 -4.54
CA ALA A 154 -2.10 -34.33 -4.24
C ALA A 154 -1.47 -34.16 -2.84
N LEU A 155 -2.09 -34.74 -1.81
CA LEU A 155 -1.60 -34.68 -0.43
C LEU A 155 -0.18 -35.24 -0.29
N SER A 156 0.06 -36.43 -0.85
CA SER A 156 1.38 -37.06 -0.83
C SER A 156 2.46 -36.16 -1.46
N LYS A 157 2.15 -35.47 -2.57
CA LYS A 157 3.10 -34.56 -3.21
C LYS A 157 3.33 -33.28 -2.40
N PHE A 158 2.29 -32.71 -1.77
CA PHE A 158 2.46 -31.56 -0.89
C PHE A 158 3.33 -31.91 0.33
N GLU A 159 3.12 -33.09 0.94
CA GLU A 159 3.91 -33.56 2.07
C GLU A 159 5.40 -33.73 1.70
N ARG A 160 5.68 -34.32 0.53
CA ARG A 160 7.05 -34.47 -0.02
C ARG A 160 7.81 -33.15 -0.14
N VAL A 161 7.14 -32.00 -0.27
CA VAL A 161 7.83 -30.69 -0.29
C VAL A 161 8.59 -30.45 1.03
N GLY A 162 8.01 -30.84 2.16
CA GLY A 162 8.63 -30.69 3.49
C GLY A 162 9.78 -31.68 3.77
N GLU A 163 9.87 -32.74 2.97
CA GLU A 163 10.90 -33.79 3.09
C GLU A 163 12.17 -33.45 2.30
N LEU A 164 12.12 -32.45 1.42
CA LEU A 164 13.27 -32.03 0.62
C LEU A 164 14.34 -31.36 1.48
N GLU A 165 15.54 -31.94 1.50
CA GLU A 165 16.69 -31.37 2.20
C GLU A 165 17.06 -29.99 1.64
N GLY A 166 17.17 -28.98 2.52
CA GLY A 166 17.55 -27.62 2.13
C GLY A 166 16.45 -26.78 1.49
N VAL A 167 15.20 -27.26 1.46
CA VAL A 167 14.06 -26.50 0.91
C VAL A 167 13.77 -25.26 1.76
N HIS A 168 13.47 -24.14 1.09
CA HIS A 168 13.10 -22.92 1.79
C HIS A 168 11.70 -23.05 2.43
N ALA A 169 11.55 -22.61 3.69
CA ALA A 169 10.30 -22.73 4.46
C ALA A 169 9.05 -22.13 3.80
N ASN A 170 9.20 -21.18 2.87
CA ASN A 170 8.07 -20.67 2.05
C ASN A 170 7.42 -21.74 1.16
N TYR A 171 8.18 -22.69 0.61
CA TYR A 171 7.60 -23.80 -0.17
C TYR A 171 6.81 -24.73 0.75
N ILE A 172 7.37 -25.05 1.93
CA ILE A 172 6.69 -25.83 2.98
C ILE A 172 5.39 -25.14 3.41
N ALA A 173 5.43 -23.83 3.67
CA ALA A 173 4.24 -23.06 4.04
C ALA A 173 3.17 -23.09 2.95
N THR A 174 3.57 -22.99 1.67
CA THR A 174 2.64 -23.05 0.52
C THR A 174 1.99 -24.44 0.41
N ALA A 175 2.77 -25.50 0.61
CA ALA A 175 2.26 -26.87 0.65
C ALA A 175 1.28 -27.06 1.82
N LYS A 176 1.63 -26.61 3.02
CA LYS A 176 0.74 -26.69 4.21
C LYS A 176 -0.55 -25.90 4.03
N LEU A 177 -0.50 -24.70 3.44
CA LEU A 177 -1.71 -23.95 3.11
C LEU A 177 -2.63 -24.74 2.16
N SER A 178 -2.04 -25.46 1.19
CA SER A 178 -2.80 -26.28 0.23
C SER A 178 -3.38 -27.54 0.90
N ILE A 179 -2.62 -28.22 1.76
CA ILE A 179 -3.10 -29.38 2.55
C ILE A 179 -4.26 -28.96 3.46
N GLY A 180 -4.09 -27.87 4.21
CA GLY A 180 -5.15 -27.36 5.08
C GLY A 180 -6.41 -27.00 4.28
N ARG A 181 -6.27 -26.48 3.06
CA ARG A 181 -7.41 -26.17 2.18
C ARG A 181 -8.14 -27.42 1.72
N ILE A 182 -7.40 -28.48 1.35
CA ILE A 182 -8.00 -29.78 1.00
C ILE A 182 -8.81 -30.33 2.19
N HIS A 183 -8.31 -30.21 3.41
CA HIS A 183 -9.06 -30.58 4.60
C HIS A 183 -10.32 -29.72 4.79
N GLN A 184 -10.22 -28.39 4.60
CA GLN A 184 -11.39 -27.49 4.64
C GLN A 184 -12.47 -27.89 3.63
N ASP A 185 -12.10 -28.12 2.36
CA ASP A 185 -13.05 -28.48 1.30
C ASP A 185 -13.73 -29.84 1.60
N ARG A 186 -13.09 -30.70 2.41
CA ARG A 186 -13.64 -31.97 2.91
C ARG A 186 -14.36 -31.85 4.25
N LYS A 187 -14.54 -30.64 4.79
CA LYS A 187 -15.16 -30.34 6.09
C LYS A 187 -14.41 -30.96 7.28
N GLN A 188 -13.11 -31.16 7.13
CA GLN A 188 -12.19 -31.69 8.14
C GLN A 188 -11.49 -30.53 8.86
N TYR A 189 -12.27 -29.69 9.54
CA TYR A 189 -11.79 -28.39 10.03
C TYR A 189 -10.75 -28.52 11.14
N GLU A 190 -10.85 -29.51 12.03
CA GLU A 190 -9.83 -29.75 13.06
C GLU A 190 -8.48 -30.12 12.44
N GLN A 191 -8.49 -30.95 11.40
CA GLN A 191 -7.27 -31.31 10.66
C GLN A 191 -6.70 -30.09 9.93
N ALA A 192 -7.56 -29.29 9.29
CA ALA A 192 -7.14 -28.05 8.63
C ALA A 192 -6.47 -27.09 9.62
N VAL A 193 -7.08 -26.85 10.78
CA VAL A 193 -6.51 -25.98 11.83
C VAL A 193 -5.15 -26.49 12.29
N ALA A 194 -5.01 -27.79 12.52
CA ALA A 194 -3.74 -28.39 12.93
C ALA A 194 -2.63 -28.08 11.91
N VAL A 195 -2.89 -28.33 10.63
CA VAL A 195 -1.93 -28.09 9.54
C VAL A 195 -1.58 -26.61 9.39
N TYR A 196 -2.56 -25.71 9.49
CA TYR A 196 -2.30 -24.27 9.41
C TYR A 196 -1.45 -23.76 10.58
N ARG A 197 -1.63 -24.30 11.79
CA ARG A 197 -0.85 -23.90 12.97
C ARG A 197 0.64 -24.23 12.82
N GLU A 198 0.97 -25.31 12.12
CA GLU A 198 2.37 -25.68 11.85
C GLU A 198 3.13 -24.62 11.03
N ILE A 199 2.45 -23.70 10.33
CA ILE A 199 3.09 -22.60 9.60
C ILE A 199 3.70 -21.57 10.56
N ALA A 200 3.18 -21.44 11.78
CA ALA A 200 3.69 -20.52 12.79
C ALA A 200 5.12 -20.89 13.24
N ASP A 201 5.47 -22.17 13.19
CA ASP A 201 6.77 -22.69 13.63
C ASP A 201 7.86 -22.61 12.54
N LEU A 202 7.49 -22.21 11.31
CA LEU A 202 8.43 -22.10 10.19
C LEU A 202 9.25 -20.81 10.27
N ASN A 203 10.59 -20.91 10.11
CA ASN A 203 11.49 -19.76 10.08
C ASN A 203 12.70 -20.00 9.15
N PRO A 204 12.98 -19.12 8.16
CA PRO A 204 12.24 -17.92 7.78
C PRO A 204 11.04 -18.23 6.87
N VAL A 205 9.86 -17.71 7.24
CA VAL A 205 8.67 -17.71 6.37
C VAL A 205 8.17 -16.28 6.15
N ALA A 206 7.68 -16.00 4.94
CA ALA A 206 7.10 -14.72 4.56
C ALA A 206 5.87 -14.41 5.43
N ALA A 207 5.73 -13.15 5.86
CA ALA A 207 4.61 -12.72 6.71
C ALA A 207 3.24 -13.05 6.08
N VAL A 208 3.11 -12.91 4.76
CA VAL A 208 1.87 -13.24 4.01
C VAL A 208 1.38 -14.67 4.23
N ASN A 209 2.29 -15.64 4.35
CA ASN A 209 1.90 -17.04 4.58
C ASN A 209 1.40 -17.26 6.01
N ARG A 210 1.98 -16.59 7.00
CA ARG A 210 1.49 -16.60 8.38
C ARG A 210 0.13 -15.92 8.51
N SER A 211 -0.04 -14.77 7.85
CA SER A 211 -1.33 -14.07 7.82
C SER A 211 -2.42 -14.94 7.19
N ARG A 212 -2.13 -15.57 6.04
CA ARG A 212 -3.04 -16.53 5.39
C ARG A 212 -3.43 -17.69 6.30
N ALA A 213 -2.46 -18.32 6.95
CA ALA A 213 -2.71 -19.43 7.87
C ALA A 213 -3.64 -19.00 9.02
N ARG A 214 -3.40 -17.82 9.60
CA ARG A 214 -4.23 -17.27 10.67
C ARG A 214 -5.67 -17.02 10.23
N VAL A 215 -5.87 -16.47 9.03
CA VAL A 215 -7.22 -16.25 8.46
C VAL A 215 -7.95 -17.59 8.30
N TYR A 216 -7.30 -18.59 7.71
CA TYR A 216 -7.95 -19.89 7.51
C TYR A 216 -8.20 -20.65 8.83
N ILE A 217 -7.36 -20.47 9.85
CA ILE A 217 -7.64 -20.98 11.20
C ILE A 217 -8.92 -20.36 11.75
N LEU A 218 -9.07 -19.03 11.68
CA LEU A 218 -10.27 -18.33 12.17
C LEU A 218 -11.53 -18.80 11.43
N GLU A 219 -11.44 -19.01 10.11
CA GLU A 219 -12.54 -19.55 9.32
C GLU A 219 -12.93 -20.97 9.76
N CYS A 220 -11.95 -21.88 9.92
CA CYS A 220 -12.21 -23.23 10.41
C CYS A 220 -12.79 -23.24 11.83
N GLU A 221 -12.23 -22.44 12.74
CA GLU A 221 -12.69 -22.37 14.13
C GLU A 221 -14.12 -21.83 14.21
N ALA A 222 -14.48 -20.86 13.35
CA ALA A 222 -15.87 -20.40 13.22
C ALA A 222 -16.79 -21.52 12.72
N LEU A 223 -16.37 -22.29 11.70
CA LEU A 223 -17.16 -23.43 11.19
C LEU A 223 -17.33 -24.55 12.23
N LEU A 224 -16.33 -24.76 13.09
CA LEU A 224 -16.39 -25.71 14.20
C LEU A 224 -17.30 -25.27 15.35
N ALA A 225 -17.39 -23.95 15.58
CA ALA A 225 -18.28 -23.40 16.59
C ALA A 225 -19.78 -23.56 16.24
N GLY A 226 -20.09 -23.77 14.95
CA GLY A 226 -21.45 -23.86 14.44
C GLY A 226 -22.09 -22.49 14.20
N ASP A 227 -23.39 -22.48 13.91
CA ASP A 227 -24.12 -21.25 13.64
C ASP A 227 -24.21 -20.36 14.89
N VAL A 228 -24.01 -19.06 14.70
CA VAL A 228 -24.11 -18.05 15.76
C VAL A 228 -25.12 -16.96 15.35
N PRO A 229 -25.91 -16.42 16.31
CA PRO A 229 -26.89 -15.38 15.99
C PRO A 229 -26.27 -14.12 15.38
N PHE A 230 -25.08 -13.72 15.84
CA PHE A 230 -24.33 -12.59 15.31
C PHE A 230 -22.99 -13.06 14.75
N HIS A 231 -22.94 -13.27 13.44
CA HIS A 231 -21.71 -13.55 12.70
C HIS A 231 -20.87 -12.27 12.52
N ILE A 232 -21.53 -11.14 12.25
CA ILE A 232 -21.00 -9.79 12.47
C ILE A 232 -21.95 -9.09 13.43
N LYS A 233 -21.39 -8.53 14.50
CA LYS A 233 -22.14 -7.81 15.54
C LYS A 233 -22.64 -6.44 15.03
N PRO A 234 -23.69 -5.85 15.62
CA PRO A 234 -24.39 -4.72 15.00
C PRO A 234 -23.65 -3.37 14.95
N TYR A 235 -23.31 -2.84 13.78
CA TYR A 235 -22.57 -1.57 13.66
C TYR A 235 -23.42 -0.49 12.98
N VAL A 236 -23.08 0.78 13.22
CA VAL A 236 -23.83 1.94 12.73
C VAL A 236 -23.04 2.70 11.68
N THR A 237 -23.69 3.06 10.58
CA THR A 237 -23.20 3.97 9.53
C THR A 237 -24.38 4.82 9.01
N GLY A 238 -24.19 5.61 7.94
CA GLY A 238 -25.29 6.32 7.28
C GLY A 238 -26.07 7.25 8.21
N VAL A 239 -25.39 7.90 9.16
CA VAL A 239 -26.03 8.74 10.17
C VAL A 239 -26.19 10.17 9.68
N SER A 240 -27.38 10.72 9.88
CA SER A 240 -27.71 12.13 9.65
C SER A 240 -28.11 12.80 10.97
N ALA A 241 -28.69 14.00 10.89
CA ALA A 241 -29.27 14.67 12.04
C ALA A 241 -30.55 13.97 12.57
N ASP A 242 -31.24 13.19 11.73
CA ASP A 242 -32.55 12.61 12.05
C ASP A 242 -32.70 11.12 11.68
N SER A 243 -31.66 10.50 11.12
CA SER A 243 -31.65 9.09 10.76
C SER A 243 -30.31 8.40 11.03
N ALA A 244 -30.34 7.07 11.06
CA ALA A 244 -29.16 6.22 11.17
C ALA A 244 -29.40 4.85 10.51
N LEU A 245 -28.35 4.24 9.95
CA LEU A 245 -28.38 2.90 9.41
C LEU A 245 -27.64 1.93 10.35
N LEU A 246 -28.36 0.95 10.89
CA LEU A 246 -27.82 -0.12 11.71
C LEU A 246 -27.74 -1.41 10.88
N LEU A 247 -26.56 -2.04 10.83
CA LEU A 247 -26.33 -3.29 10.10
C LEU A 247 -25.78 -4.39 11.01
N TRP A 248 -26.09 -5.66 10.72
CA TRP A 248 -25.46 -6.83 11.34
C TRP A 248 -25.53 -8.03 10.41
N VAL A 249 -24.74 -9.07 10.67
CA VAL A 249 -24.80 -10.33 9.90
C VAL A 249 -25.14 -11.49 10.83
N SER A 250 -26.15 -12.29 10.49
CA SER A 250 -26.44 -13.57 11.15
C SER A 250 -26.01 -14.76 10.29
N GLN A 251 -25.89 -15.94 10.89
CA GLN A 251 -25.53 -17.19 10.22
C GLN A 251 -26.68 -18.22 10.34
N GLY A 252 -27.03 -18.91 9.26
CA GLY A 252 -28.13 -19.88 9.20
C GLY A 252 -29.49 -19.25 8.85
N GLU A 253 -30.57 -20.04 8.84
CA GLU A 253 -31.95 -19.56 8.59
C GLU A 253 -32.53 -18.82 9.83
N ILE A 254 -31.83 -17.78 10.27
CA ILE A 254 -32.17 -17.00 11.46
C ILE A 254 -33.16 -15.88 11.08
N PRO A 255 -34.32 -15.75 11.76
CA PRO A 255 -35.29 -14.70 11.48
C PRO A 255 -34.69 -13.30 11.70
N PRO A 256 -35.24 -12.25 11.04
CA PRO A 256 -34.81 -10.88 11.26
C PRO A 256 -34.84 -10.50 12.74
N GLY A 257 -33.75 -9.92 13.22
CA GLY A 257 -33.65 -9.46 14.60
C GLY A 257 -34.61 -8.33 14.93
N LEU A 258 -35.04 -8.23 16.19
CA LEU A 258 -35.80 -7.07 16.68
C LEU A 258 -34.81 -5.97 17.07
N VAL A 259 -35.03 -4.75 16.58
CA VAL A 259 -34.21 -3.58 16.95
C VAL A 259 -35.03 -2.65 17.83
N THR A 260 -34.49 -2.34 19.01
CA THR A 260 -35.04 -1.30 19.91
C THR A 260 -34.04 -0.16 20.02
N VAL A 261 -34.53 1.09 19.90
CA VAL A 261 -33.69 2.29 20.00
C VAL A 261 -34.29 3.27 21.00
N LYS A 262 -33.45 3.83 21.88
CA LYS A 262 -33.88 4.78 22.92
C LYS A 262 -32.82 5.87 23.16
N PRO A 263 -33.20 7.12 23.47
CA PRO A 263 -32.23 8.15 23.86
C PRO A 263 -31.44 7.72 25.11
N ALA A 264 -30.12 7.96 25.12
CA ALA A 264 -29.24 7.53 26.21
C ALA A 264 -29.47 8.29 27.53
N ALA A 265 -29.99 9.52 27.47
CA ALA A 265 -30.15 10.41 28.63
C ALA A 265 -31.60 10.51 29.17
N GLN A 266 -32.59 9.86 28.56
CA GLN A 266 -33.99 9.89 29.03
C GLN A 266 -34.48 8.50 29.47
N GLN A 267 -34.86 8.38 30.75
CA GLN A 267 -35.79 7.35 31.24
C GLN A 267 -37.23 7.89 31.06
N ALA A 268 -37.73 8.00 29.84
CA ALA A 268 -39.16 8.16 29.58
C ALA A 268 -39.47 7.96 28.09
N ASP A 269 -40.49 7.14 27.83
CA ASP A 269 -41.05 6.72 26.54
C ASP A 269 -40.09 6.03 25.56
N SER A 270 -40.01 4.71 25.69
CA SER A 270 -39.59 3.83 24.60
C SER A 270 -40.49 4.09 23.40
N THR A 271 -39.97 4.68 22.33
CA THR A 271 -40.56 4.49 21.01
C THR A 271 -40.14 3.09 20.57
N LYS A 272 -41.03 2.11 20.77
CA LYS A 272 -40.92 0.84 20.04
C LYS A 272 -41.22 1.15 18.59
N THR A 273 -40.19 1.45 17.81
CA THR A 273 -40.31 1.42 16.35
C THR A 273 -40.35 -0.05 15.98
N GLU A 274 -41.44 -0.50 15.33
CA GLU A 274 -41.39 -1.77 14.62
C GLU A 274 -40.30 -1.65 13.55
N SER A 275 -39.25 -2.46 13.66
CA SER A 275 -38.29 -2.61 12.57
C SER A 275 -39.04 -3.19 11.38
N VAL A 276 -39.03 -2.46 10.25
CA VAL A 276 -39.35 -3.07 8.97
C VAL A 276 -38.16 -3.96 8.65
N ALA A 277 -38.33 -5.27 8.76
CA ALA A 277 -37.44 -6.22 8.12
C ALA A 277 -37.52 -5.96 6.63
N LEU A 278 -36.58 -5.18 6.09
CA LEU A 278 -36.30 -5.26 4.67
C LEU A 278 -35.72 -6.65 4.46
N GLU A 279 -36.43 -7.51 3.71
CA GLU A 279 -35.81 -8.69 3.09
C GLU A 279 -34.72 -8.17 2.14
N ALA A 280 -33.53 -7.95 2.67
CA ALA A 280 -32.34 -7.93 1.86
C ALA A 280 -32.11 -9.38 1.44
N THR A 281 -32.51 -9.71 0.22
CA THR A 281 -32.07 -10.94 -0.44
C THR A 281 -30.56 -11.07 -0.23
N PRO A 282 -30.07 -12.20 0.32
CA PRO A 282 -28.66 -12.44 0.61
C PRO A 282 -27.89 -12.65 -0.69
N GLU A 283 -27.79 -11.60 -1.51
CA GLU A 283 -26.76 -11.52 -2.51
C GLU A 283 -25.52 -11.00 -1.80
N VAL A 284 -24.46 -11.80 -1.85
CA VAL A 284 -23.09 -11.49 -1.42
C VAL A 284 -22.67 -12.00 -0.02
N PHE A 285 -22.62 -13.32 0.20
CA PHE A 285 -21.70 -13.90 1.20
C PHE A 285 -21.12 -15.27 0.76
N PRO A 286 -19.93 -15.67 1.25
CA PRO A 286 -18.96 -16.36 0.40
C PRO A 286 -18.27 -17.57 1.04
N LEU A 287 -18.88 -18.18 2.03
CA LEU A 287 -18.50 -19.52 2.39
C LEU A 287 -19.42 -20.39 1.55
N SER A 288 -18.86 -21.19 0.64
CA SER A 288 -19.61 -22.01 -0.32
C SER A 288 -20.68 -22.91 0.33
N ASP A 289 -20.65 -23.03 1.66
CA ASP A 289 -21.45 -23.94 2.47
C ASP A 289 -22.08 -23.27 3.71
N THR A 290 -21.86 -21.97 3.98
CA THR A 290 -22.45 -21.27 5.13
C THR A 290 -23.41 -20.18 4.66
N ILE A 291 -24.69 -20.34 5.01
CA ILE A 291 -25.71 -19.32 4.75
C ILE A 291 -25.53 -18.20 5.77
N CYS A 292 -25.37 -16.96 5.31
CA CYS A 292 -25.34 -15.77 6.16
C CYS A 292 -26.34 -14.74 5.62
N HIS A 293 -26.92 -13.94 6.52
CA HIS A 293 -27.86 -12.88 6.17
C HIS A 293 -27.34 -11.54 6.68
N LEU A 294 -27.21 -10.57 5.79
CA LEU A 294 -27.00 -9.16 6.16
C LEU A 294 -28.36 -8.53 6.46
N HIS A 295 -28.48 -7.95 7.63
CA HIS A 295 -29.66 -7.24 8.08
C HIS A 295 -29.38 -5.74 8.08
N GLN A 296 -30.41 -4.97 7.77
CA GLN A 296 -30.38 -3.50 7.74
C GLN A 296 -31.62 -2.97 8.47
N ALA A 297 -31.41 -2.00 9.36
CA ALA A 297 -32.49 -1.26 10.02
C ALA A 297 -32.25 0.24 9.84
N VAL A 298 -33.16 0.90 9.10
CA VAL A 298 -33.16 2.36 8.93
C VAL A 298 -33.95 2.99 10.07
N LEU A 299 -33.26 3.76 10.90
CA LEU A 299 -33.83 4.51 12.01
C LEU A 299 -34.15 5.92 11.53
N THR A 300 -35.34 6.43 11.80
CA THR A 300 -35.78 7.77 11.35
C THR A 300 -36.48 8.54 12.47
N GLY A 301 -36.57 9.87 12.34
CA GLY A 301 -37.24 10.71 13.33
C GLY A 301 -36.42 10.89 14.60
N LEU A 302 -35.10 10.72 14.50
CA LEU A 302 -34.17 10.96 15.59
C LEU A 302 -33.99 12.47 15.82
N ALA A 303 -33.62 12.83 17.05
CA ALA A 303 -33.27 14.20 17.38
C ALA A 303 -31.80 14.47 17.01
N PRO A 304 -31.45 15.64 16.45
CA PRO A 304 -30.06 16.02 16.18
C PRO A 304 -29.21 16.04 17.45
N GLY A 305 -27.89 15.81 17.30
CA GLY A 305 -26.90 15.92 18.37
C GLY A 305 -27.11 14.99 19.56
N THR A 306 -27.96 13.99 19.42
CA THR A 306 -28.48 13.17 20.52
C THR A 306 -27.84 11.79 20.51
N SER A 307 -27.36 11.35 21.68
CA SER A 307 -26.89 9.98 21.85
C SER A 307 -28.04 9.02 22.04
N TYR A 308 -28.04 7.92 21.30
CA TYR A 308 -29.00 6.83 21.35
C TYR A 308 -28.32 5.54 21.77
N THR A 309 -29.03 4.73 22.55
CA THR A 309 -28.71 3.33 22.80
C THR A 309 -29.56 2.48 21.86
N TYR A 310 -28.91 1.61 21.10
CA TYR A 310 -29.59 0.57 20.33
C TYR A 310 -29.43 -0.78 21.03
N GLU A 311 -30.41 -1.63 20.82
CA GLU A 311 -30.47 -3.01 21.28
C GLU A 311 -30.96 -3.85 20.10
N VAL A 312 -30.19 -4.89 19.77
CA VAL A 312 -30.54 -5.85 18.70
C VAL A 312 -30.70 -7.22 19.32
N ASP A 313 -31.90 -7.76 19.18
CA ASP A 313 -32.22 -9.13 19.54
C ASP A 313 -32.06 -10.01 18.30
N CYS A 314 -31.19 -11.01 18.37
CA CYS A 314 -31.06 -12.04 17.34
C CYS A 314 -31.15 -13.41 18.03
N GLU A 315 -32.24 -14.13 17.79
CA GLU A 315 -32.60 -15.39 18.47
C GLU A 315 -32.52 -15.33 20.01
N ASN A 316 -31.52 -16.00 20.60
CA ASN A 316 -31.28 -16.12 22.03
C ASN A 316 -30.16 -15.17 22.53
N GLN A 317 -29.65 -14.30 21.66
CA GLN A 317 -28.62 -13.33 21.99
C GLN A 317 -29.14 -11.91 21.79
N GLN A 318 -28.83 -11.05 22.76
CA GLN A 318 -29.09 -9.62 22.71
C GLN A 318 -27.75 -8.89 22.79
N LEU A 319 -27.52 -7.95 21.87
CA LEU A 319 -26.38 -7.05 21.89
C LEU A 319 -26.86 -5.60 21.93
N GLN A 320 -26.13 -4.75 22.63
CA GLN A 320 -26.42 -3.34 22.76
C GLN A 320 -25.20 -2.49 22.43
N GLY A 321 -25.44 -1.26 22.01
CA GLY A 321 -24.41 -0.26 21.79
C GLY A 321 -24.99 1.14 21.72
N THR A 322 -24.18 2.12 21.34
CA THR A 322 -24.61 3.52 21.24
C THR A 322 -24.13 4.20 19.96
N PHE A 323 -24.84 5.22 19.53
CA PHE A 323 -24.37 6.17 18.52
C PHE A 323 -24.87 7.57 18.86
N LYS A 324 -24.35 8.58 18.17
CA LYS A 324 -24.83 9.96 18.26
C LYS A 324 -25.21 10.43 16.87
N THR A 325 -26.34 11.13 16.77
CA THR A 325 -26.79 11.77 15.53
C THR A 325 -25.95 13.02 15.24
N ALA A 326 -25.87 13.42 13.97
CA ALA A 326 -25.20 14.66 13.59
C ALA A 326 -25.82 15.84 14.37
N PRO A 327 -25.02 16.74 14.95
CA PRO A 327 -25.54 17.87 15.69
C PRO A 327 -26.05 18.96 14.74
N GLY A 328 -26.79 19.92 15.29
CA GLY A 328 -27.24 21.09 14.54
C GLY A 328 -26.10 22.07 14.23
N ALA A 329 -26.40 23.08 13.42
CA ALA A 329 -25.46 24.16 13.14
C ALA A 329 -25.03 24.86 14.45
N GLY A 330 -23.73 25.09 14.60
CA GLY A 330 -23.13 25.73 15.75
C GLY A 330 -22.68 24.84 16.90
N GLU A 331 -23.03 23.57 16.86
CA GLU A 331 -22.65 22.63 17.89
C GLU A 331 -21.33 21.93 17.55
N PRO A 332 -20.39 21.85 18.51
CA PRO A 332 -19.11 21.20 18.28
C PRO A 332 -19.26 19.68 18.17
N PHE A 333 -18.36 19.06 17.43
CA PHE A 333 -18.28 17.61 17.31
C PHE A 333 -16.83 17.14 17.24
N SER A 334 -16.63 15.83 17.35
CA SER A 334 -15.30 15.23 17.22
C SER A 334 -15.33 13.93 16.44
N PHE A 335 -14.25 13.60 15.75
CA PHE A 335 -14.11 12.33 15.06
C PHE A 335 -12.70 11.77 15.14
N SER A 336 -12.60 10.45 15.01
CA SER A 336 -11.31 9.76 14.85
C SER A 336 -11.04 9.52 13.37
N LEU A 337 -9.81 9.74 12.94
CA LEU A 337 -9.31 9.39 11.61
C LEU A 337 -8.31 8.24 11.73
N ILE A 338 -8.51 7.19 10.96
CA ILE A 338 -7.64 6.01 10.91
C ILE A 338 -7.67 5.41 9.50
N GLY A 339 -6.60 4.76 9.06
CA GLY A 339 -6.53 4.08 7.77
C GLY A 339 -5.55 2.93 7.81
N ASP A 340 -5.63 2.03 6.82
CA ASP A 340 -4.65 0.97 6.61
C ASP A 340 -4.51 0.04 7.83
N THR A 341 -5.65 -0.37 8.40
CA THR A 341 -5.72 -1.27 9.56
C THR A 341 -5.36 -2.70 9.17
N GLN A 342 -5.94 -3.20 8.07
CA GLN A 342 -5.67 -4.50 7.45
C GLN A 342 -5.62 -5.67 8.47
N SER A 343 -4.93 -6.78 8.16
CA SER A 343 -4.86 -7.96 9.05
C SER A 343 -3.79 -7.89 10.16
N TYR A 344 -3.43 -6.70 10.63
CA TYR A 344 -2.28 -6.50 11.54
C TYR A 344 -2.67 -6.31 13.02
N HIS A 345 -3.20 -7.37 13.62
CA HIS A 345 -3.77 -7.32 14.98
C HIS A 345 -2.81 -6.86 16.08
N SER A 346 -1.49 -7.04 15.94
CA SER A 346 -0.52 -6.66 16.97
C SER A 346 -0.36 -5.14 17.13
N GLY A 347 -0.57 -4.37 16.04
CA GLY A 347 -0.56 -2.91 16.07
C GLY A 347 -1.94 -2.30 16.26
N LEU A 348 -2.99 -2.99 15.78
CA LEU A 348 -4.36 -2.48 15.82
C LEU A 348 -4.95 -2.43 17.23
N GLN A 349 -4.86 -3.50 18.04
CA GLN A 349 -5.58 -3.55 19.32
C GLN A 349 -5.27 -2.38 20.28
N PRO A 350 -4.01 -2.00 20.52
CA PRO A 350 -3.74 -0.90 21.45
C PRO A 350 -4.15 0.47 20.87
N LEU A 351 -4.18 0.63 19.53
CA LEU A 351 -4.77 1.82 18.90
C LEU A 351 -6.27 1.88 19.15
N LEU A 352 -6.98 0.76 19.00
CA LEU A 352 -8.41 0.67 19.29
C LEU A 352 -8.70 0.98 20.76
N ASP A 353 -7.89 0.48 21.68
CA ASP A 353 -8.00 0.78 23.12
C ASP A 353 -7.80 2.29 23.39
N ALA A 354 -6.82 2.91 22.72
CA ALA A 354 -6.57 4.35 22.83
C ALA A 354 -7.72 5.19 22.24
N MET A 355 -8.26 4.81 21.08
CA MET A 355 -9.43 5.46 20.46
C MET A 355 -10.67 5.35 21.33
N ALA A 356 -10.91 4.18 21.93
CA ALA A 356 -12.02 3.97 22.86
C ALA A 356 -11.91 4.87 24.10
N ALA A 357 -10.69 5.17 24.56
CA ALA A 357 -10.46 6.11 25.65
C ALA A 357 -10.71 7.57 25.25
N ASP A 358 -10.36 7.96 24.01
CA ASP A 358 -10.52 9.34 23.53
C ASP A 358 -11.99 9.73 23.33
N LYS A 359 -12.88 8.79 22.98
CA LYS A 359 -14.33 9.00 22.77
C LYS A 359 -14.64 10.14 21.78
N THR A 360 -14.86 9.78 20.52
CA THR A 360 -15.20 10.70 19.42
C THR A 360 -16.59 10.41 18.86
N ASP A 361 -17.33 11.37 18.31
CA ASP A 361 -18.70 11.11 17.86
C ASP A 361 -18.79 10.04 16.75
N PHE A 362 -17.78 9.99 15.86
CA PHE A 362 -17.67 8.98 14.81
C PHE A 362 -16.22 8.66 14.42
N VAL A 363 -16.04 7.61 13.62
CA VAL A 363 -14.76 7.19 13.02
C VAL A 363 -14.84 7.33 11.50
N LEU A 364 -13.89 8.04 10.92
CA LEU A 364 -13.65 8.11 9.49
C LEU A 364 -12.47 7.20 9.13
N HIS A 365 -12.73 6.11 8.42
CA HIS A 365 -11.70 5.15 8.02
C HIS A 365 -11.26 5.40 6.56
N VAL A 366 -10.03 5.82 6.33
CA VAL A 366 -9.52 6.24 4.99
C VAL A 366 -9.06 5.07 4.09
N GLY A 367 -9.76 3.93 4.16
CA GLY A 367 -9.53 2.76 3.32
C GLY A 367 -8.42 1.82 3.79
N ASP A 368 -8.30 0.70 3.07
CA ASP A 368 -7.49 -0.48 3.41
C ASP A 368 -7.87 -1.02 4.79
N ILE A 369 -9.16 -1.32 4.93
CA ILE A 369 -9.76 -1.96 6.11
C ILE A 369 -9.27 -3.42 6.21
N THR A 370 -9.13 -4.10 5.07
CA THR A 370 -8.66 -5.48 4.95
C THR A 370 -7.35 -5.56 4.15
N ASP A 371 -6.63 -6.69 4.17
CA ASP A 371 -5.50 -6.92 3.24
C ASP A 371 -6.02 -7.48 1.90
N ARG A 372 -7.14 -8.20 1.93
CA ARG A 372 -7.83 -8.80 0.78
C ARG A 372 -9.34 -8.77 1.00
N GLY A 373 -9.98 -7.76 0.44
CA GLY A 373 -11.41 -7.50 0.57
C GLY A 373 -12.31 -8.59 -0.04
N ASN A 374 -11.76 -9.52 -0.81
CA ASN A 374 -12.50 -10.68 -1.34
C ASN A 374 -12.49 -11.87 -0.38
N LEU A 375 -11.81 -11.78 0.77
CA LEU A 375 -11.77 -12.83 1.80
C LEU A 375 -12.62 -12.46 3.01
N TRP A 376 -13.66 -13.26 3.25
CA TRP A 376 -14.56 -13.08 4.38
C TRP A 376 -13.87 -13.12 5.74
N GLY A 377 -12.95 -14.06 5.93
CA GLY A 377 -12.21 -14.20 7.18
C GLY A 377 -11.43 -12.95 7.58
N GLU A 378 -11.08 -12.08 6.62
CA GLU A 378 -10.43 -10.81 6.91
C GLU A 378 -11.43 -9.75 7.41
N TRP A 379 -12.58 -9.61 6.77
CA TRP A 379 -13.65 -8.72 7.27
C TRP A 379 -14.08 -9.10 8.69
N LYS A 380 -14.41 -10.37 8.89
CA LYS A 380 -14.88 -10.84 10.20
C LYS A 380 -13.74 -10.83 11.22
N GLY A 381 -12.68 -11.59 10.96
CA GLY A 381 -11.64 -11.90 11.96
C GLY A 381 -10.55 -10.85 12.10
N SER A 382 -10.41 -9.91 11.15
CA SER A 382 -9.42 -8.82 11.23
C SER A 382 -10.02 -7.46 11.53
N PHE A 383 -11.25 -7.20 11.11
CA PHE A 383 -11.90 -5.91 11.33
C PHE A 383 -13.03 -5.98 12.36
N PHE A 384 -14.13 -6.68 12.08
CA PHE A 384 -15.34 -6.61 12.92
C PHE A 384 -15.20 -7.26 14.29
N ASP A 385 -14.62 -8.46 14.39
CA ASP A 385 -14.46 -9.17 15.66
C ASP A 385 -13.56 -8.41 16.66
N PRO A 386 -12.31 -8.03 16.31
CA PRO A 386 -11.47 -7.23 17.21
C PRO A 386 -11.99 -5.79 17.36
N GLY A 387 -12.63 -5.25 16.32
CA GLY A 387 -13.12 -3.88 16.28
C GLY A 387 -14.43 -3.62 17.01
N TRP A 388 -15.16 -4.67 17.41
CA TRP A 388 -16.44 -4.49 18.07
C TRP A 388 -16.39 -3.57 19.30
N GLY A 389 -15.28 -3.61 20.05
CA GLY A 389 -15.08 -2.76 21.23
C GLY A 389 -15.30 -1.27 20.95
N TYR A 390 -14.91 -0.79 19.76
CA TYR A 390 -15.07 0.60 19.35
C TYR A 390 -16.22 0.81 18.35
N LEU A 391 -16.60 -0.19 17.55
CA LEU A 391 -17.73 -0.08 16.62
C LEU A 391 -19.08 -0.08 17.35
N GLN A 392 -19.14 -0.67 18.56
CA GLN A 392 -20.39 -0.74 19.32
C GLN A 392 -20.86 0.63 19.81
N ASP A 393 -19.98 1.62 19.98
CA ASP A 393 -20.31 2.94 20.55
C ASP A 393 -20.01 4.13 19.61
N ARG A 394 -19.72 3.87 18.33
CA ARG A 394 -19.34 4.87 17.31
C ARG A 394 -20.03 4.62 15.98
N VAL A 395 -20.22 5.71 15.23
CA VAL A 395 -20.60 5.65 13.81
C VAL A 395 -19.34 5.42 12.98
N LEU A 396 -19.40 4.57 11.96
CA LEU A 396 -18.31 4.30 11.02
C LEU A 396 -18.61 4.90 9.65
N TRP A 397 -17.65 5.65 9.09
CA TRP A 397 -17.65 6.14 7.72
C TRP A 397 -16.43 5.59 6.97
N PRO A 398 -16.61 4.61 6.06
CA PRO A 398 -15.51 3.98 5.34
C PRO A 398 -15.23 4.60 3.98
N VAL A 399 -13.96 4.80 3.67
CA VAL A 399 -13.45 5.05 2.32
C VAL A 399 -13.04 3.70 1.71
N TYR A 400 -13.26 3.53 0.40
CA TYR A 400 -12.81 2.34 -0.33
C TYR A 400 -11.29 2.40 -0.61
N GLY A 401 -10.55 1.40 -0.12
CA GLY A 401 -9.12 1.23 -0.38
C GLY A 401 -8.79 0.23 -1.48
N ASN A 402 -7.51 0.18 -1.90
CA ASN A 402 -7.09 -0.75 -2.94
C ASN A 402 -7.04 -2.21 -2.47
N HIS A 403 -6.97 -2.44 -1.17
CA HIS A 403 -7.08 -3.78 -0.59
C HIS A 403 -8.52 -4.21 -0.33
N ASP A 404 -9.49 -3.31 -0.30
CA ASP A 404 -10.89 -3.59 0.08
C ASP A 404 -11.76 -4.13 -1.06
N GLY A 405 -11.15 -4.38 -2.22
CA GLY A 405 -11.85 -4.88 -3.40
C GLY A 405 -12.46 -6.25 -3.21
N GLY A 406 -13.59 -6.48 -3.87
CA GLY A 406 -14.38 -7.69 -3.70
C GLY A 406 -15.83 -7.34 -3.36
N PRO A 407 -16.66 -8.36 -3.06
CA PRO A 407 -18.08 -8.13 -3.03
C PRO A 407 -18.56 -7.68 -1.63
N TYR A 408 -17.75 -7.84 -0.56
CA TYR A 408 -18.23 -7.50 0.80
C TYR A 408 -18.19 -6.02 1.14
N PHE A 409 -17.21 -5.23 0.69
CA PHE A 409 -17.21 -3.78 0.96
C PHE A 409 -18.54 -3.11 0.55
N PRO A 410 -19.02 -3.24 -0.71
CA PRO A 410 -20.31 -2.66 -1.10
C PRO A 410 -21.48 -3.19 -0.28
N ALA A 411 -21.47 -4.47 0.12
CA ALA A 411 -22.55 -5.06 0.89
C ALA A 411 -22.56 -4.58 2.35
N LEU A 412 -21.42 -4.64 3.03
CA LEU A 412 -21.26 -4.34 4.46
C LEU A 412 -21.43 -2.85 4.77
N PHE A 413 -21.32 -1.97 3.78
CA PHE A 413 -21.47 -0.52 3.99
C PHE A 413 -22.60 0.12 3.18
N ASP A 414 -23.44 -0.70 2.52
CA ASP A 414 -24.55 -0.23 1.67
C ASP A 414 -24.12 0.68 0.50
N LEU A 415 -22.96 0.37 -0.10
CA LEU A 415 -22.32 1.13 -1.17
C LEU A 415 -22.30 0.33 -2.49
N ARG A 416 -23.45 -0.25 -2.87
CA ARG A 416 -23.55 -1.18 -4.01
C ARG A 416 -23.50 -0.49 -5.38
N ASP A 417 -23.95 0.75 -5.46
CA ASP A 417 -24.01 1.51 -6.72
C ASP A 417 -22.66 2.15 -7.07
N HIS A 418 -22.05 2.80 -6.08
CA HIS A 418 -20.74 3.46 -6.19
C HIS A 418 -20.10 3.66 -4.80
N TYR A 419 -18.79 3.91 -4.79
CA TYR A 419 -17.98 4.02 -3.56
C TYR A 419 -17.68 5.47 -3.13
N TRP A 420 -18.37 6.44 -3.73
CA TRP A 420 -18.32 7.85 -3.34
C TRP A 420 -19.67 8.32 -2.82
N TYR A 421 -19.69 9.21 -1.83
CA TYR A 421 -20.89 9.75 -1.20
C TYR A 421 -20.52 10.96 -0.35
N SER A 422 -21.51 11.72 0.14
CA SER A 422 -21.29 12.84 1.05
C SER A 422 -22.25 12.77 2.24
N PHE A 423 -21.89 13.45 3.33
CA PHE A 423 -22.76 13.63 4.49
C PHE A 423 -22.42 14.92 5.24
N ASP A 424 -23.42 15.47 5.91
CA ASP A 424 -23.25 16.62 6.79
C ASP A 424 -23.13 16.18 8.25
N TRP A 425 -22.22 16.82 8.98
CA TRP A 425 -22.10 16.66 10.43
C TRP A 425 -21.87 18.00 11.10
N GLY A 426 -22.92 18.56 11.72
CA GLY A 426 -22.88 19.93 12.25
C GLY A 426 -22.59 20.95 11.15
N ASP A 427 -21.54 21.75 11.35
CA ASP A 427 -21.08 22.78 10.42
C ASP A 427 -20.04 22.27 9.40
N ALA A 428 -19.94 20.96 9.20
CA ALA A 428 -19.01 20.37 8.25
C ALA A 428 -19.73 19.51 7.21
N HIS A 429 -19.31 19.67 5.96
CA HIS A 429 -19.65 18.81 4.85
C HIS A 429 -18.49 17.85 4.58
N PHE A 430 -18.76 16.57 4.60
CA PHE A 430 -17.79 15.51 4.32
C PHE A 430 -18.10 14.89 2.97
N VAL A 431 -17.09 14.80 2.10
CA VAL A 431 -17.17 14.12 0.81
C VAL A 431 -16.20 12.94 0.83
N ILE A 432 -16.73 11.75 0.54
CA ILE A 432 -15.98 10.51 0.43
C ILE A 432 -15.78 10.20 -1.05
N LEU A 433 -14.52 10.06 -1.47
CA LEU A 433 -14.16 9.78 -2.85
C LEU A 433 -13.52 8.39 -3.00
N ASP A 434 -13.85 7.73 -4.10
CA ASP A 434 -13.12 6.57 -4.59
C ASP A 434 -11.93 7.02 -5.44
N SER A 435 -10.79 7.21 -4.77
CA SER A 435 -9.53 7.58 -5.43
C SER A 435 -8.76 6.40 -6.03
N TYR A 436 -9.19 5.15 -5.80
CA TYR A 436 -8.53 3.97 -6.36
C TYR A 436 -9.28 3.37 -7.54
N GLY A 437 -10.52 2.93 -7.36
CA GLY A 437 -11.32 2.26 -8.39
C GLY A 437 -11.64 3.18 -9.56
N ALA A 438 -12.72 3.95 -9.47
CA ALA A 438 -13.05 5.01 -10.42
C ALA A 438 -11.92 6.06 -10.49
N GLY A 439 -11.24 6.31 -9.37
CA GLY A 439 -10.19 7.31 -9.24
C GLY A 439 -8.85 7.02 -9.94
N SER A 440 -8.53 5.77 -10.28
CA SER A 440 -7.32 5.44 -11.06
C SER A 440 -7.60 5.21 -12.55
N GLY A 441 -8.67 5.83 -13.07
CA GLY A 441 -9.11 5.67 -14.47
C GLY A 441 -10.05 4.49 -14.69
N GLY A 442 -10.59 3.90 -13.62
CA GLY A 442 -11.62 2.87 -13.71
C GLY A 442 -12.97 3.41 -14.19
N ARG A 443 -13.90 2.47 -14.44
CA ARG A 443 -15.28 2.79 -14.80
C ARG A 443 -15.91 3.65 -13.69
N GLY A 444 -16.50 4.78 -14.07
CA GLY A 444 -17.19 5.69 -13.13
C GLY A 444 -16.44 6.98 -12.80
N ARG A 445 -15.21 7.19 -13.27
CA ARG A 445 -14.45 8.45 -13.03
C ARG A 445 -15.26 9.70 -13.38
N GLU A 446 -15.79 9.77 -14.60
CA GLU A 446 -16.55 10.93 -15.08
C GLU A 446 -17.85 11.14 -14.29
N GLN A 447 -18.48 10.04 -13.86
CA GLN A 447 -19.69 10.07 -13.06
C GLN A 447 -19.41 10.63 -11.66
N GLN A 448 -18.34 10.16 -11.02
CA GLN A 448 -17.88 10.67 -9.74
C GLN A 448 -17.49 12.15 -9.82
N LEU A 449 -16.79 12.57 -10.89
CA LEU A 449 -16.39 13.97 -11.06
C LEU A 449 -17.60 14.89 -11.28
N ALA A 450 -18.58 14.46 -12.08
CA ALA A 450 -19.81 15.21 -12.31
C ALA A 450 -20.66 15.32 -11.03
N TRP A 451 -20.78 14.20 -10.29
CA TRP A 451 -21.45 14.17 -8.99
C TRP A 451 -20.76 15.10 -7.99
N LEU A 452 -19.43 15.06 -7.89
CA LEU A 452 -18.65 15.89 -6.98
C LEU A 452 -18.85 17.39 -7.27
N ALA A 453 -18.91 17.77 -8.54
CA ALA A 453 -19.14 19.16 -8.93
C ALA A 453 -20.54 19.65 -8.50
N GLU A 454 -21.55 18.78 -8.59
CA GLU A 454 -22.91 19.08 -8.13
C GLU A 454 -22.99 19.15 -6.61
N ASP A 455 -22.40 18.17 -5.92
CA ASP A 455 -22.36 18.08 -4.45
C ASP A 455 -21.70 19.32 -3.83
N LEU A 456 -20.48 19.67 -4.28
CA LEU A 456 -19.76 20.84 -3.79
C LEU A 456 -20.42 22.18 -4.18
N ALA A 457 -21.17 22.23 -5.29
CA ALA A 457 -21.93 23.43 -5.66
C ALA A 457 -23.16 23.67 -4.78
N ASN A 458 -23.69 22.61 -4.16
CA ASN A 458 -24.84 22.67 -3.28
C ASN A 458 -24.47 22.77 -1.79
N ASN A 459 -23.19 22.71 -1.46
CA ASN A 459 -22.68 22.81 -0.09
C ASN A 459 -22.70 24.27 0.44
N ASP A 460 -23.28 24.46 1.61
CA ASP A 460 -23.32 25.73 2.35
C ASP A 460 -22.62 25.69 3.72
N LYS A 461 -21.93 24.58 4.04
CA LYS A 461 -21.28 24.37 5.34
C LYS A 461 -19.99 25.18 5.48
N PRO A 462 -19.70 25.70 6.69
CA PRO A 462 -18.45 26.39 6.96
C PRO A 462 -17.19 25.56 6.70
N TRP A 463 -17.22 24.27 7.03
CA TRP A 463 -16.09 23.36 6.81
C TRP A 463 -16.39 22.38 5.68
N THR A 464 -15.43 22.17 4.79
CA THR A 464 -15.52 21.15 3.74
C THR A 464 -14.32 20.22 3.80
N PHE A 465 -14.58 18.94 4.04
CA PHE A 465 -13.57 17.91 4.15
C PHE A 465 -13.73 16.84 3.07
N ILE A 466 -12.62 16.44 2.47
CA ILE A 466 -12.58 15.32 1.53
C ILE A 466 -11.86 14.17 2.22
N ALA A 467 -12.40 12.96 2.13
CA ALA A 467 -11.72 11.74 2.54
C ALA A 467 -11.61 10.78 1.35
N LEU A 468 -10.41 10.24 1.16
CA LEU A 468 -10.08 9.39 0.02
C LEU A 468 -8.94 8.44 0.42
N HIS A 469 -8.66 7.42 -0.38
CA HIS A 469 -7.64 6.44 -0.01
C HIS A 469 -6.25 6.82 -0.56
N VAL A 470 -6.08 6.78 -1.88
CA VAL A 470 -4.85 7.17 -2.60
C VAL A 470 -4.65 8.68 -2.53
N PRO A 471 -3.58 9.19 -1.88
CA PRO A 471 -3.43 10.61 -1.59
C PRO A 471 -3.30 11.49 -2.85
N MET A 472 -3.85 12.70 -2.77
CA MET A 472 -3.63 13.77 -3.75
C MET A 472 -2.22 14.34 -3.69
N MET A 473 -1.48 14.08 -2.62
CA MET A 473 -0.08 14.46 -2.47
C MET A 473 0.80 13.23 -2.22
N ALA A 474 1.67 12.92 -3.19
CA ALA A 474 2.67 11.87 -3.04
C ALA A 474 4.08 12.45 -2.88
N THR A 475 4.91 11.79 -2.09
CA THR A 475 6.32 12.17 -1.84
C THR A 475 7.29 11.61 -2.88
N ARG A 476 6.75 11.06 -3.99
CA ARG A 476 7.48 10.46 -5.11
C ARG A 476 6.80 10.85 -6.44
N LYS A 477 7.52 11.41 -7.41
CA LYS A 477 7.18 11.60 -8.85
C LYS A 477 6.75 10.30 -9.54
N SER A 478 7.31 9.15 -9.13
CA SER A 478 6.88 7.84 -9.67
C SER A 478 5.44 7.46 -9.28
N LEU A 479 4.86 8.14 -8.29
CA LEU A 479 3.45 8.02 -7.93
C LEU A 479 2.70 9.22 -8.51
N LYS A 480 1.71 8.96 -9.38
CA LYS A 480 0.84 10.03 -9.86
C LYS A 480 -0.02 10.50 -8.69
N TRP A 481 -0.08 11.82 -8.50
CA TRP A 481 -1.03 12.43 -7.56
C TRP A 481 -2.43 12.07 -8.02
N PHE A 482 -3.27 11.56 -7.11
CA PHE A 482 -4.66 11.31 -7.48
C PHE A 482 -5.33 12.62 -7.89
N GLY A 483 -5.93 12.63 -9.08
CA GLY A 483 -6.85 13.69 -9.51
C GLY A 483 -6.23 15.06 -9.71
N ASP A 484 -4.93 15.15 -9.98
CA ASP A 484 -4.21 16.42 -10.07
C ASP A 484 -4.63 17.32 -11.25
N GLU A 485 -5.16 16.72 -12.31
CA GLU A 485 -5.61 17.41 -13.53
C GLU A 485 -7.11 17.74 -13.53
N ASP A 486 -7.91 17.14 -12.65
CA ASP A 486 -9.38 17.20 -12.68
C ASP A 486 -10.04 17.38 -11.31
N PHE A 487 -9.79 16.49 -10.35
CA PHE A 487 -10.38 16.60 -9.01
C PHE A 487 -9.82 17.77 -8.21
N LEU A 488 -8.49 17.92 -8.15
CA LEU A 488 -7.83 18.96 -7.37
C LEU A 488 -8.27 20.38 -7.79
N PRO A 489 -8.30 20.76 -9.09
CA PRO A 489 -8.84 22.05 -9.51
C PRO A 489 -10.30 22.29 -9.07
N LEU A 490 -11.12 21.24 -9.05
CA LEU A 490 -12.50 21.33 -8.58
C LEU A 490 -12.56 21.58 -7.07
N LEU A 491 -11.74 20.89 -6.28
CA LEU A 491 -11.66 21.15 -4.83
C LEU A 491 -11.18 22.57 -4.52
N GLU A 492 -10.19 23.07 -5.25
CA GLU A 492 -9.68 24.45 -5.13
C GLU A 492 -10.74 25.49 -5.54
N GLN A 493 -11.59 25.17 -6.52
CA GLN A 493 -12.69 26.04 -6.94
C GLN A 493 -13.74 26.20 -5.83
N HIS A 494 -13.99 25.14 -5.06
CA HIS A 494 -14.98 25.10 -3.99
C HIS A 494 -14.39 25.31 -2.59
N GLU A 495 -13.16 25.84 -2.51
CA GLU A 495 -12.53 26.29 -1.26
C GLU A 495 -12.47 25.22 -0.16
N VAL A 496 -12.25 23.96 -0.54
CA VAL A 496 -12.06 22.82 0.38
C VAL A 496 -10.98 23.11 1.43
N ASP A 497 -11.22 22.69 2.68
CA ASP A 497 -10.30 22.94 3.79
C ASP A 497 -9.21 21.87 3.90
N ILE A 498 -9.62 20.60 4.00
CA ILE A 498 -8.71 19.49 4.29
C ILE A 498 -9.05 18.26 3.44
N VAL A 499 -8.01 17.63 2.89
CA VAL A 499 -8.06 16.30 2.28
C VAL A 499 -7.39 15.30 3.21
N PHE A 500 -8.15 14.31 3.67
CA PHE A 500 -7.70 13.17 4.45
C PHE A 500 -7.43 11.95 3.55
N SER A 501 -6.33 11.26 3.79
CA SER A 501 -5.88 10.12 2.96
C SER A 501 -5.23 8.99 3.76
N GLY A 502 -5.17 7.80 3.18
CA GLY A 502 -4.47 6.61 3.70
C GLY A 502 -3.35 6.16 2.76
N HIS A 503 -3.31 4.86 2.47
CA HIS A 503 -2.50 4.16 1.45
C HIS A 503 -1.00 4.06 1.76
N HIS A 504 -0.42 5.12 2.29
CA HIS A 504 0.97 5.13 2.73
C HIS A 504 1.05 4.90 4.24
N PRO A 505 1.86 3.93 4.72
CA PRO A 505 1.81 3.49 6.12
C PRO A 505 2.57 4.42 7.09
N HIS A 506 2.12 5.67 7.17
CA HIS A 506 2.73 6.74 7.96
C HIS A 506 1.76 7.88 8.29
N TYR A 507 2.16 8.74 9.25
CA TYR A 507 1.50 10.02 9.53
C TYR A 507 2.21 11.14 8.78
N ARG A 508 1.49 11.94 7.98
CA ARG A 508 2.04 13.15 7.35
C ARG A 508 1.02 14.27 7.36
N ARG A 509 1.46 15.46 7.78
CA ARG A 509 0.76 16.74 7.57
C ARG A 509 1.62 17.62 6.68
N TYR A 510 1.15 17.85 5.46
CA TYR A 510 1.87 18.67 4.49
C TYR A 510 1.62 20.16 4.73
N ARG A 511 2.48 21.02 4.16
CA ARG A 511 2.17 22.43 3.99
C ARG A 511 0.90 22.57 3.15
N PRO A 512 0.07 23.60 3.37
CA PRO A 512 -1.07 23.87 2.51
C PRO A 512 -0.61 24.03 1.06
N VAL A 513 -1.37 23.49 0.10
CA VAL A 513 -1.05 23.59 -1.32
C VAL A 513 -2.24 24.14 -2.08
N GLY A 514 -2.01 25.07 -3.01
CA GLY A 514 -3.08 25.59 -3.85
C GLY A 514 -2.61 26.37 -5.06
N ALA A 515 -3.48 26.48 -6.06
CA ALA A 515 -3.27 27.34 -7.22
C ALA A 515 -3.23 28.84 -6.86
N PRO A 516 -2.56 29.68 -7.68
CA PRO A 516 -2.51 31.12 -7.45
C PRO A 516 -3.90 31.75 -7.32
N GLY A 517 -4.11 32.51 -6.24
CA GLY A 517 -5.38 33.20 -5.99
C GLY A 517 -6.54 32.30 -5.54
N LYS A 518 -6.26 31.03 -5.21
CA LYS A 518 -7.21 30.09 -4.60
C LYS A 518 -6.87 29.87 -3.13
N LYS A 519 -7.88 29.49 -2.35
CA LYS A 519 -7.67 29.02 -0.97
C LYS A 519 -6.84 27.73 -1.02
N PRO A 520 -5.72 27.65 -0.28
CA PRO A 520 -4.88 26.46 -0.26
C PRO A 520 -5.52 25.35 0.58
N ILE A 521 -5.34 24.12 0.15
CA ILE A 521 -5.89 22.91 0.77
C ILE A 521 -4.84 22.24 1.64
N LEU A 522 -5.20 21.90 2.87
CA LEU A 522 -4.35 21.10 3.75
C LEU A 522 -4.48 19.61 3.41
N HIS A 523 -3.36 18.90 3.32
CA HIS A 523 -3.35 17.47 3.04
C HIS A 523 -2.81 16.70 4.24
N ILE A 524 -3.55 15.69 4.68
CA ILE A 524 -3.20 14.84 5.82
C ILE A 524 -3.29 13.39 5.41
N THR A 525 -2.21 12.64 5.63
CA THR A 525 -2.15 11.19 5.40
C THR A 525 -2.05 10.48 6.74
N SER A 526 -2.97 9.55 6.99
CA SER A 526 -3.08 8.75 8.22
C SER A 526 -3.26 7.26 7.90
N GLY A 527 -2.25 6.65 7.26
CA GLY A 527 -2.25 5.21 6.95
C GLY A 527 -1.57 4.35 8.02
N GLY A 528 -1.53 4.79 9.27
CA GLY A 528 -0.79 4.12 10.34
C GLY A 528 -1.60 3.16 11.21
N GLY A 529 -2.79 2.72 10.79
CA GLY A 529 -3.81 2.11 11.65
C GLY A 529 -3.49 0.73 12.25
N GLY A 530 -2.38 0.10 11.88
CA GLY A 530 -1.93 -1.14 12.52
C GLY A 530 -0.84 -1.90 11.77
N GLY A 531 -0.69 -1.64 10.47
CA GLY A 531 0.29 -2.32 9.62
C GLY A 531 1.76 -1.91 9.82
N PRO A 532 2.70 -2.63 9.17
CA PRO A 532 4.11 -2.32 9.18
C PRO A 532 4.36 -0.89 8.71
N VAL A 533 4.90 -0.07 9.61
CA VAL A 533 5.23 1.33 9.32
C VAL A 533 6.52 1.44 8.51
N GLY A 534 6.59 2.46 7.66
CA GLY A 534 7.81 2.82 6.95
C GLY A 534 7.59 3.04 5.45
N GLY A 535 8.69 3.03 4.69
CA GLY A 535 8.63 3.38 3.26
C GLY A 535 8.66 4.89 2.99
N SER A 536 8.71 5.69 4.04
CA SER A 536 8.74 7.14 3.96
C SER A 536 9.95 7.68 3.23
N MET A 537 9.66 8.65 2.38
CA MET A 537 10.64 9.54 1.81
C MET A 537 10.59 10.85 2.59
N PRO A 538 11.74 11.47 2.91
CA PRO A 538 11.77 12.87 3.31
C PRO A 538 10.99 13.68 2.27
N SER A 539 9.99 14.44 2.71
CA SER A 539 9.27 15.36 1.83
C SER A 539 9.61 16.78 2.22
N PRO A 540 10.07 17.61 1.27
CA PRO A 540 10.31 19.03 1.50
C PRO A 540 9.04 19.81 1.84
N LEU A 541 7.87 19.27 1.49
CA LEU A 541 6.55 19.85 1.78
C LEU A 541 6.00 19.37 3.13
N LEU A 542 6.75 18.58 3.88
CA LEU A 542 6.30 18.08 5.16
C LEU A 542 6.35 19.19 6.21
N THR A 543 5.23 19.41 6.90
CA THR A 543 5.20 20.27 8.09
C THR A 543 5.48 19.43 9.33
N GLU A 544 4.85 18.26 9.44
CA GLU A 544 5.09 17.30 10.53
C GLU A 544 4.82 15.88 10.05
N GLY A 545 5.58 14.91 10.53
CA GLY A 545 5.38 13.52 10.13
C GLY A 545 6.33 12.50 10.75
N ILE A 546 5.81 11.30 10.97
CA ILE A 546 6.52 10.22 11.63
C ILE A 546 6.07 8.85 11.11
N ASP A 547 6.94 7.85 11.21
CA ASP A 547 6.69 6.46 10.78
C ASP A 547 6.33 5.60 12.00
N VAL A 548 5.17 5.85 12.59
CA VAL A 548 4.64 5.05 13.71
C VAL A 548 3.16 4.75 13.52
N ASN A 549 2.70 3.68 14.16
CA ASN A 549 1.30 3.36 14.20
C ASN A 549 0.57 4.44 15.03
N HIS A 550 -0.50 4.98 14.45
CA HIS A 550 -1.19 6.15 14.98
C HIS A 550 -2.65 6.20 14.53
N TYR A 551 -3.41 7.06 15.19
CA TYR A 551 -4.69 7.59 14.71
C TYR A 551 -4.70 9.11 14.97
N CYS A 552 -5.64 9.84 14.37
CA CYS A 552 -5.87 11.24 14.70
C CYS A 552 -7.22 11.44 15.37
N ARG A 553 -7.27 12.33 16.36
CA ARG A 553 -8.50 12.92 16.89
C ARG A 553 -8.66 14.31 16.26
N ILE A 554 -9.85 14.59 15.75
CA ILE A 554 -10.21 15.90 15.24
C ILE A 554 -11.39 16.42 16.05
N ASP A 555 -11.26 17.63 16.60
CA ASP A 555 -12.30 18.37 17.29
C ASP A 555 -12.67 19.60 16.45
N VAL A 556 -13.94 19.76 16.12
CA VAL A 556 -14.44 20.82 15.23
C VAL A 556 -15.50 21.64 15.95
N ASP A 557 -15.35 22.96 15.91
CA ASP A 557 -16.37 23.95 16.25
C ASP A 557 -16.57 24.91 15.06
N GLN A 558 -17.50 25.86 15.19
CA GLN A 558 -17.83 26.83 14.12
C GLN A 558 -16.62 27.56 13.54
N SER A 559 -15.64 27.85 14.39
CA SER A 559 -14.56 28.78 14.07
C SER A 559 -13.21 28.11 14.01
N ARG A 560 -13.08 26.91 14.58
CA ARG A 560 -11.81 26.25 14.81
C ARG A 560 -11.93 24.73 14.68
N LEU A 561 -10.89 24.16 14.08
CA LEU A 561 -10.59 22.74 14.07
C LEU A 561 -9.27 22.50 14.81
N THR A 562 -9.23 21.47 15.64
CA THR A 562 -8.00 20.96 16.26
C THR A 562 -7.79 19.52 15.80
N LEU A 563 -6.62 19.22 15.25
CA LEU A 563 -6.17 17.85 15.00
C LEU A 563 -5.09 17.48 16.01
N THR A 564 -5.22 16.30 16.61
CA THR A 564 -4.21 15.69 17.48
C THR A 564 -3.88 14.30 16.96
N ALA A 565 -2.65 14.08 16.47
CA ALA A 565 -2.18 12.75 16.10
C ALA A 565 -1.61 12.05 17.33
N ARG A 566 -2.00 10.79 17.56
CA ARG A 566 -1.57 10.00 18.72
C ARG A 566 -0.98 8.67 18.29
N SER A 567 0.12 8.30 18.93
CA SER A 567 0.75 6.98 18.75
C SER A 567 -0.07 5.86 19.41
N ILE A 568 0.32 4.61 19.17
CA ILE A 568 -0.22 3.39 19.79
C ILE A 568 -0.26 3.41 21.33
N ASN A 569 0.58 4.22 21.99
CA ASN A 569 0.61 4.36 23.45
C ASN A 569 -0.17 5.60 23.95
N GLY A 570 -0.93 6.26 23.07
CA GLY A 570 -1.66 7.50 23.37
C GLY A 570 -0.82 8.78 23.41
N ALA A 571 0.51 8.67 23.23
CA ALA A 571 1.40 9.83 23.22
C ALA A 571 1.11 10.72 21.99
N GLU A 572 1.02 12.03 22.22
CA GLU A 572 0.86 13.03 21.18
C GLU A 572 2.09 13.07 20.27
N ILE A 573 1.83 12.97 18.96
CA ILE A 573 2.83 13.04 17.89
C ILE A 573 2.86 14.45 17.32
N ASP A 574 1.67 15.00 17.06
CA ASP A 574 1.48 16.29 16.42
C ASP A 574 0.16 16.88 16.92
N ARG A 575 0.12 18.21 17.02
CA ARG A 575 -1.08 18.97 17.33
C ARG A 575 -1.13 20.21 16.46
N PHE A 576 -2.23 20.34 15.72
CA PHE A 576 -2.46 21.41 14.78
C PHE A 576 -3.82 22.05 15.05
N GLU A 577 -3.88 23.37 14.99
CA GLU A 577 -5.12 24.13 15.06
C GLU A 577 -5.29 24.95 13.78
N LEU A 578 -6.51 24.96 13.26
CA LEU A 578 -6.94 25.75 12.12
C LEU A 578 -8.14 26.58 12.53
N SER A 579 -8.08 27.90 12.37
CA SER A 579 -9.27 28.74 12.48
C SER A 579 -9.75 29.24 11.12
N GLN A 580 -11.05 29.51 10.99
CA GLN A 580 -11.59 30.12 9.76
C GLN A 580 -11.04 31.54 9.53
N GLU A 581 -10.67 32.25 10.60
CA GLU A 581 -10.05 33.57 10.53
C GLU A 581 -8.57 33.51 10.10
N ASP A 582 -7.90 32.35 10.26
CA ASP A 582 -6.49 32.12 9.91
C ASP A 582 -6.27 31.79 8.42
N SER A 583 -7.27 31.95 7.56
CA SER A 583 -7.09 31.86 6.09
C SER A 583 -5.90 32.69 5.59
N GLY A 584 -5.63 33.84 6.24
CA GLY A 584 -4.46 34.68 5.97
C GLY A 584 -3.12 34.09 6.43
N HIS A 585 -3.08 33.25 7.46
CA HIS A 585 -1.86 32.60 7.94
C HIS A 585 -1.54 31.33 7.13
N LEU A 586 -2.55 30.50 6.83
CA LEU A 586 -2.39 29.39 5.89
C LEU A 586 -1.87 29.86 4.52
N ALA A 587 -2.40 30.97 4.00
CA ALA A 587 -1.94 31.55 2.74
C ALA A 587 -0.45 31.97 2.75
N GLN A 588 0.11 32.33 3.92
CA GLN A 588 1.54 32.66 4.02
C GLN A 588 2.42 31.41 3.89
N GLU A 589 1.99 30.30 4.48
CA GLU A 589 2.71 29.01 4.46
C GLU A 589 2.43 28.19 3.19
N ALA A 590 1.39 28.54 2.44
CA ALA A 590 0.88 27.76 1.31
C ALA A 590 1.82 27.70 0.11
N VAL A 591 2.19 26.51 -0.32
CA VAL A 591 3.03 26.28 -1.50
C VAL A 591 2.18 26.24 -2.75
N LEU A 592 2.64 26.84 -3.85
CA LEU A 592 1.91 26.74 -5.12
C LEU A 592 1.97 25.30 -5.64
N THR A 593 0.89 24.80 -6.22
CA THR A 593 0.81 23.41 -6.71
C THR A 593 1.96 23.04 -7.65
N ASP A 594 2.29 23.90 -8.62
CA ASP A 594 3.41 23.69 -9.53
C ASP A 594 4.78 23.75 -8.82
N GLU A 595 4.91 24.64 -7.82
CA GLU A 595 6.11 24.73 -6.98
C GLU A 595 6.31 23.44 -6.18
N ALA A 596 5.24 22.92 -5.57
CA ALA A 596 5.23 21.67 -4.83
C ALA A 596 5.66 20.49 -5.72
N LYS A 597 5.10 20.39 -6.93
CA LYS A 597 5.46 19.35 -7.91
C LYS A 597 6.93 19.43 -8.34
N ALA A 598 7.43 20.64 -8.62
CA ALA A 598 8.83 20.86 -9.00
C ALA A 598 9.79 20.48 -7.86
N VAL A 599 9.48 20.86 -6.61
CA VAL A 599 10.31 20.57 -5.44
C VAL A 599 10.35 19.07 -5.13
N ILE A 600 9.21 18.37 -5.20
CA ILE A 600 9.17 16.91 -5.04
C ILE A 600 9.96 16.21 -6.14
N SER A 601 9.83 16.67 -7.39
CA SER A 601 10.56 16.10 -8.52
C SER A 601 12.07 16.21 -8.31
N LEU A 602 12.57 17.39 -7.91
CA LEU A 602 13.98 17.59 -7.56
C LEU A 602 14.42 16.67 -6.43
N TYR A 603 13.63 16.57 -5.35
CA TYR A 603 14.00 15.74 -4.21
C TYR A 603 14.02 14.25 -4.59
N GLU A 604 13.08 13.74 -5.39
CA GLU A 604 13.18 12.34 -5.82
C GLU A 604 14.38 12.09 -6.75
N GLU A 605 14.71 13.04 -7.63
CA GLU A 605 15.89 12.95 -8.49
C GLU A 605 17.20 12.92 -7.67
N LEU A 606 17.24 13.63 -6.54
CA LEU A 606 18.33 13.61 -5.58
C LEU A 606 18.34 12.36 -4.67
N LEU A 607 17.18 11.73 -4.40
CA LEU A 607 16.99 10.79 -3.28
C LEU A 607 16.63 9.34 -3.66
N THR A 608 16.78 8.94 -4.93
CA THR A 608 16.38 7.62 -5.44
C THR A 608 16.49 6.48 -4.43
N ASP A 609 15.36 5.82 -4.15
CA ASP A 609 15.12 4.64 -3.30
C ASP A 609 16.27 4.12 -2.40
N ARG A 610 16.78 5.01 -1.53
CA ARG A 610 17.71 4.69 -0.43
C ARG A 610 19.15 4.31 -0.83
N THR A 611 19.60 4.62 -2.06
CA THR A 611 21.02 4.50 -2.40
C THR A 611 21.58 5.83 -2.88
N PHE A 612 22.54 6.30 -2.09
CA PHE A 612 23.12 7.63 -2.14
C PHE A 612 24.38 7.62 -3.01
N GLU A 613 24.31 8.10 -4.25
CA GLU A 613 25.52 8.32 -5.04
C GLU A 613 25.45 9.62 -5.83
N LEU A 614 25.43 10.74 -5.11
CA LEU A 614 25.90 11.98 -5.73
C LEU A 614 27.40 11.82 -6.01
N ARG A 615 27.80 12.14 -7.25
CA ARG A 615 29.23 12.15 -7.61
C ARG A 615 29.84 13.45 -7.10
N LEU A 616 30.75 13.30 -6.14
CA LEU A 616 31.66 14.36 -5.74
C LEU A 616 33.06 14.02 -6.26
N THR A 617 33.69 14.99 -6.91
CA THR A 617 35.05 14.86 -7.41
C THR A 617 35.95 15.86 -6.71
N CYS A 618 37.09 15.43 -6.17
CA CYS A 618 38.10 16.36 -5.69
C CYS A 618 38.72 17.08 -6.90
N ALA A 619 38.65 18.41 -6.93
CA ALA A 619 39.24 19.23 -8.00
C ALA A 619 40.78 19.13 -8.04
N SER A 620 41.38 18.68 -6.94
CA SER A 620 42.79 18.34 -6.80
C SER A 620 42.95 17.23 -5.78
N ARG A 621 44.08 16.52 -5.78
CA ARG A 621 44.40 15.53 -4.73
C ARG A 621 44.29 16.13 -3.31
N PRO A 622 43.40 15.60 -2.43
CA PRO A 622 43.23 16.14 -1.08
C PRO A 622 44.38 15.71 -0.15
N GLU A 623 44.69 16.56 0.84
CA GLU A 623 45.62 16.30 1.92
C GLU A 623 44.88 16.32 3.28
N PRO A 624 45.27 15.49 4.27
CA PRO A 624 44.62 15.46 5.58
C PRO A 624 44.58 16.85 6.22
N GLU A 625 43.41 17.23 6.74
CA GLU A 625 43.15 18.51 7.42
C GLU A 625 43.38 19.77 6.56
N LYS A 626 43.60 19.63 5.25
CA LYS A 626 43.75 20.77 4.32
C LYS A 626 42.45 21.10 3.60
N PRO A 627 42.24 22.37 3.25
CA PRO A 627 41.16 22.77 2.35
C PRO A 627 41.33 22.13 0.97
N VAL A 628 40.23 21.64 0.39
CA VAL A 628 40.14 21.15 -0.98
C VAL A 628 38.81 21.60 -1.59
N GLU A 629 38.79 21.77 -2.91
CA GLU A 629 37.56 22.04 -3.64
C GLU A 629 36.96 20.72 -4.12
N LEU A 630 35.69 20.50 -3.82
CA LEU A 630 34.89 19.38 -4.28
C LEU A 630 33.95 19.85 -5.39
N ILE A 631 33.74 19.02 -6.39
CA ILE A 631 32.86 19.30 -7.53
C ILE A 631 31.66 18.37 -7.40
N LEU A 632 30.48 18.93 -7.15
CA LEU A 632 29.20 18.23 -7.20
C LEU A 632 28.60 18.35 -8.59
N ASP A 633 28.41 17.22 -9.28
CA ASP A 633 27.82 17.19 -10.61
C ASP A 633 26.40 16.58 -10.58
N LEU A 634 25.39 17.45 -10.59
CA LEU A 634 23.97 17.13 -10.73
C LEU A 634 23.52 16.94 -12.19
N SER A 635 24.39 17.16 -13.20
CA SER A 635 24.02 16.89 -14.59
C SER A 635 23.94 15.39 -14.92
N ARG A 636 24.55 14.56 -14.06
CA ARG A 636 24.64 13.09 -14.18
C ARG A 636 23.78 12.36 -13.16
N LEU A 637 22.70 12.98 -12.69
CA LEU A 637 21.76 12.31 -11.81
C LEU A 637 21.18 11.05 -12.49
N PRO A 638 20.82 10.00 -11.72
CA PRO A 638 20.38 8.72 -12.29
C PRO A 638 19.19 8.80 -13.25
N ARG A 639 18.39 9.88 -13.19
CA ARG A 639 17.22 10.11 -14.03
C ARG A 639 17.41 11.19 -15.10
N GLY A 640 18.64 11.67 -15.29
CA GLY A 640 18.97 12.78 -16.19
C GLY A 640 19.22 14.09 -15.46
N PRO A 641 19.69 15.13 -16.17
CA PRO A 641 19.93 16.45 -15.59
C PRO A 641 18.63 17.09 -15.11
N LEU A 642 18.73 17.95 -14.10
CA LEU A 642 17.62 18.81 -13.66
C LEU A 642 17.08 19.63 -14.84
N ASP A 643 15.75 19.71 -15.00
CA ASP A 643 15.15 20.57 -16.02
C ASP A 643 15.35 22.05 -15.63
N PRO A 644 16.06 22.86 -16.44
CA PRO A 644 16.27 24.27 -16.14
C PRO A 644 14.97 25.08 -16.05
N GLN A 645 13.87 24.59 -16.62
CA GLN A 645 12.55 25.24 -16.55
C GLN A 645 11.91 25.12 -15.17
N ASP A 646 12.33 24.14 -14.38
CA ASP A 646 11.83 23.92 -13.01
C ASP A 646 12.45 24.89 -12.00
N PHE A 647 13.39 25.76 -12.40
CA PHE A 647 14.12 26.66 -11.50
C PHE A 647 14.17 28.10 -11.97
N THR A 648 14.13 29.03 -11.02
CA THR A 648 14.28 30.46 -11.28
C THR A 648 15.68 30.95 -10.90
N ALA A 649 16.00 32.18 -11.33
CA ALA A 649 17.25 32.86 -11.00
C ALA A 649 17.49 33.02 -9.49
N ASP A 650 16.43 32.94 -8.68
CA ASP A 650 16.42 33.13 -7.23
C ASP A 650 16.36 31.83 -6.42
N ASP A 651 16.32 30.68 -7.10
CA ASP A 651 16.32 29.37 -6.44
C ASP A 651 17.74 28.99 -6.02
N ILE A 652 17.91 28.67 -4.74
CA ILE A 652 19.19 28.47 -4.07
C ILE A 652 19.30 27.04 -3.53
N LEU A 653 20.39 26.36 -3.84
CA LEU A 653 20.83 25.13 -3.19
C LEU A 653 21.88 25.47 -2.13
N LEU A 654 21.58 25.20 -0.87
CA LEU A 654 22.55 25.27 0.22
C LEU A 654 23.17 23.87 0.44
N ILE A 655 24.49 23.82 0.51
CA ILE A 655 25.27 22.59 0.71
C ILE A 655 26.14 22.77 1.94
N GLU A 656 26.04 21.84 2.89
CA GLU A 656 26.84 21.79 4.11
C GLU A 656 27.23 20.34 4.45
N SER A 657 28.07 20.11 5.46
CA SER A 657 28.35 18.75 5.95
C SER A 657 27.18 18.22 6.77
N SER A 658 26.78 16.98 6.54
CA SER A 658 25.88 16.25 7.47
C SER A 658 26.59 16.04 8.82
N GLU A 659 25.82 15.84 9.89
CA GLU A 659 26.33 15.64 11.26
C GLU A 659 27.29 14.46 11.38
N GLU A 660 27.09 13.41 10.58
CA GLU A 660 27.97 12.22 10.56
C GLU A 660 29.08 12.30 9.51
N SER A 661 29.24 13.45 8.84
CA SER A 661 30.25 13.60 7.80
C SER A 661 31.65 13.68 8.43
N PRO A 662 32.60 12.87 7.98
CA PRO A 662 34.00 13.04 8.36
C PRO A 662 34.64 14.25 7.66
N TRP A 663 34.01 14.77 6.59
CA TRP A 663 34.43 15.96 5.88
C TRP A 663 33.74 17.20 6.43
N LEU A 664 34.51 18.26 6.67
CA LEU A 664 33.97 19.54 7.12
C LEU A 664 33.62 20.40 5.91
N ILE A 665 32.34 20.75 5.77
CA ILE A 665 31.83 21.60 4.69
C ILE A 665 30.99 22.69 5.32
N ALA A 666 31.53 23.90 5.39
CA ALA A 666 30.77 25.05 5.85
C ALA A 666 29.61 25.36 4.89
N PRO A 667 28.47 25.89 5.38
CA PRO A 667 27.30 26.14 4.56
C PRO A 667 27.60 27.08 3.39
N GLN A 668 27.37 26.60 2.16
CA GLN A 668 27.63 27.32 0.92
C GLN A 668 26.37 27.35 0.04
N SER A 669 26.01 28.53 -0.45
CA SER A 669 24.79 28.76 -1.24
C SER A 669 25.12 28.88 -2.72
N PHE A 670 24.37 28.17 -3.56
CA PHE A 670 24.54 28.16 -5.01
C PHE A 670 23.21 28.46 -5.70
N HIS A 671 23.22 29.30 -6.72
CA HIS A 671 22.05 29.43 -7.59
C HIS A 671 21.94 28.20 -8.48
N LEU A 672 20.73 27.64 -8.63
CA LEU A 672 20.45 26.52 -9.53
C LEU A 672 20.41 26.97 -11.00
N ARG A 673 21.57 27.42 -11.52
CA ARG A 673 21.76 27.86 -12.91
C ARG A 673 22.67 26.93 -13.73
N SER A 674 23.33 25.98 -13.07
CA SER A 674 24.26 25.03 -13.67
C SER A 674 24.12 23.66 -13.01
N GLY A 675 24.38 22.60 -13.77
CA GLY A 675 24.38 21.23 -13.23
C GLY A 675 25.60 20.90 -12.37
N THR A 676 26.56 21.80 -12.18
CA THR A 676 27.81 21.52 -11.46
C THR A 676 28.14 22.62 -10.45
N PHE A 677 28.57 22.24 -9.24
CA PHE A 677 28.85 23.15 -8.12
C PHE A 677 30.22 22.89 -7.51
N ARG A 678 31.00 23.95 -7.28
CA ARG A 678 32.31 23.90 -6.62
C ARG A 678 32.16 24.25 -5.14
N ILE A 679 32.46 23.30 -4.27
CA ILE A 679 32.21 23.35 -2.83
C ILE A 679 33.55 23.34 -2.11
N LYS A 680 33.79 24.29 -1.22
CA LYS A 680 34.96 24.26 -0.33
C LYS A 680 34.74 23.27 0.80
N ALA A 681 35.69 22.37 1.00
CA ALA A 681 35.68 21.37 2.07
C ALA A 681 37.04 21.28 2.74
N THR A 682 37.09 20.73 3.96
CA THR A 682 38.34 20.31 4.61
C THR A 682 38.32 18.80 4.77
N ALA A 683 39.40 18.14 4.34
CA ALA A 683 39.53 16.70 4.42
C ALA A 683 39.74 16.22 5.87
N PRO A 684 39.24 15.03 6.25
CA PRO A 684 39.47 14.46 7.57
C PRO A 684 40.94 14.12 7.80
N GLU A 685 41.34 14.03 9.07
CA GLU A 685 42.65 13.48 9.46
C GLU A 685 42.81 12.01 8.97
N SER A 686 41.72 11.24 8.99
CA SER A 686 41.68 9.83 8.58
C SER A 686 41.67 9.60 7.05
N LEU A 687 41.98 10.62 6.27
CA LEU A 687 41.99 10.57 4.81
C LEU A 687 42.95 9.49 4.28
N SER A 688 42.44 8.67 3.37
CA SER A 688 43.16 7.63 2.64
C SER A 688 42.71 7.62 1.18
N ILE A 689 43.65 7.37 0.26
CA ILE A 689 43.41 7.38 -1.18
C ILE A 689 43.97 6.07 -1.77
N SER A 690 43.13 5.32 -2.49
CA SER A 690 43.51 4.08 -3.17
C SER A 690 42.70 3.89 -4.44
N ASN A 691 43.36 3.63 -5.58
CA ASN A 691 42.72 3.40 -6.89
C ASN A 691 41.62 4.43 -7.21
N ASP A 692 41.95 5.73 -7.11
CA ASP A 692 41.06 6.89 -7.31
C ASP A 692 39.86 6.99 -6.38
N SER A 693 39.73 6.07 -5.41
CA SER A 693 38.76 6.13 -4.33
C SER A 693 39.34 6.91 -3.15
N VAL A 694 38.57 7.87 -2.64
CA VAL A 694 38.92 8.65 -1.45
C VAL A 694 38.05 8.21 -0.28
N THR A 695 38.69 7.81 0.82
CA THR A 695 38.04 7.33 2.04
C THR A 695 38.52 8.11 3.27
N PRO A 696 37.63 8.40 4.25
CA PRO A 696 36.20 8.09 4.26
C PRO A 696 35.37 8.97 3.31
N VAL A 697 34.16 8.53 2.97
CA VAL A 697 33.25 9.27 2.07
C VAL A 697 32.72 10.56 2.69
N ALA A 698 32.51 11.60 1.87
CA ALA A 698 31.84 12.81 2.31
C ALA A 698 30.32 12.58 2.43
N LYS A 699 29.70 13.15 3.48
CA LYS A 699 28.25 13.18 3.63
C LYS A 699 27.81 14.64 3.60
N VAL A 700 26.99 15.01 2.63
CA VAL A 700 26.52 16.39 2.45
C VAL A 700 25.06 16.51 2.85
N ARG A 701 24.69 17.63 3.43
CA ARG A 701 23.32 18.03 3.70
C ARG A 701 22.92 19.07 2.66
N LEU A 702 21.85 18.79 1.92
CA LEU A 702 21.29 19.66 0.89
C LEU A 702 20.04 20.34 1.42
N ARG A 703 19.95 21.66 1.28
CA ARG A 703 18.73 22.42 1.61
C ARG A 703 18.33 23.31 0.43
N LEU A 704 17.11 23.14 -0.06
CA LEU A 704 16.58 23.97 -1.15
C LEU A 704 15.88 25.21 -0.59
N LYS A 705 16.11 26.34 -1.26
CA LYS A 705 15.26 27.51 -1.19
C LYS A 705 14.66 27.79 -2.56
N LYS A 706 13.34 27.68 -2.70
CA LYS A 706 12.60 27.94 -3.95
C LYS A 706 11.58 29.05 -3.71
N GLY A 707 11.48 30.01 -4.63
CA GLY A 707 10.49 31.10 -4.53
C GLY A 707 10.57 31.91 -3.21
N GLY A 708 11.75 31.99 -2.58
CA GLY A 708 11.92 32.64 -1.28
C GLY A 708 11.74 31.73 -0.05
N ARG A 709 11.14 30.54 -0.22
CA ARG A 709 10.80 29.60 0.86
C ARG A 709 11.86 28.54 1.07
N LYS A 710 12.11 28.17 2.33
CA LYS A 710 13.03 27.10 2.71
C LYS A 710 12.27 25.78 2.83
N PHE A 711 12.89 24.72 2.33
CA PHE A 711 12.39 23.35 2.41
C PHE A 711 13.34 22.52 3.29
N GLU A 712 12.83 21.46 3.91
CA GLU A 712 13.59 20.65 4.86
C GLU A 712 14.87 20.07 4.21
N PRO A 713 15.99 20.03 4.96
CA PRO A 713 17.25 19.54 4.45
C PRO A 713 17.22 18.02 4.29
N VAL A 714 18.01 17.49 3.35
CA VAL A 714 18.21 16.05 3.20
C VAL A 714 19.68 15.70 3.11
N ASP A 715 20.06 14.66 3.84
CA ASP A 715 21.43 14.16 3.89
C ASP A 715 21.67 13.17 2.73
N ALA A 716 22.74 13.40 1.98
CA ALA A 716 23.20 12.57 0.89
C ALA A 716 24.61 12.02 1.19
N ILE A 717 24.76 10.70 1.14
CA ILE A 717 26.09 10.05 1.14
C ILE A 717 26.66 10.14 -0.29
N THR A 718 27.94 10.44 -0.42
CA THR A 718 28.53 10.73 -1.73
C THR A 718 29.72 9.83 -2.00
N ARG A 719 29.91 9.40 -3.25
CA ARG A 719 31.17 8.76 -3.67
C ARG A 719 32.16 9.84 -4.03
N LEU A 720 33.29 9.85 -3.34
CA LEU A 720 34.37 10.81 -3.57
C LEU A 720 35.45 10.18 -4.45
N ARG A 721 35.71 10.80 -5.62
CA ARG A 721 36.76 10.38 -6.56
C ARG A 721 37.75 11.51 -6.84
N LEU A 722 38.95 11.18 -7.28
CA LEU A 722 39.86 12.16 -7.86
C LEU A 722 39.37 12.61 -9.24
N SER A 723 39.71 13.84 -9.64
CA SER A 723 39.38 14.31 -10.99
C SER A 723 40.16 13.52 -12.05
N GLU A 724 39.51 13.19 -13.17
CA GLU A 724 40.13 12.50 -14.30
C GLU A 724 41.25 13.34 -14.96
N SER A 725 41.47 14.58 -14.53
CA SER A 725 42.46 15.51 -15.09
C SER A 725 43.81 15.58 -14.36
N ASP A 726 44.00 14.83 -13.27
CA ASP A 726 45.27 14.80 -12.52
C ASP A 726 46.11 13.54 -12.86
N GLU A 727 46.33 13.27 -14.15
CA GLU A 727 47.49 12.47 -14.61
C GLU A 727 48.75 13.34 -14.71
#